data_AF-A0A5C5YC89-F1
#
_entry.id   AF-A0A5C5YC89-F1
#
_cell.length_a   1.000
_cell.length_b   1.000
_cell.length_c   1.000
_cell.angle_alpha   90.00
_cell.angle_beta   90.00
_cell.angle_gamma   90.00
#
_symmetry.space_group_name_H-M   'P 1'
#
loop_
_entity.id
_entity.type
_entity.pdbx_description
1 polymer ?
#
loop_
_entity_poly.entity_id
_entity_poly.type
_entity_poly.pdbx_seq_one_letter_code
_entity_poly.pdbx_strand_id
1 'polypeptide(L)'
;MFALLAAGVVGTLWLAGVPLNPFAQRVAVEDPFMIRIPINSRPIPAYRRVDRMDLMNPTDGGLMFQKVPPQAAVGMAIVGVDQNGSHVEGRVESIKNDNDQVVFVVDGGAEVRQEQTLSLGGAMMSLNAIIGRVVKADKRAGMGFRESTFFPKGTPEGLAGATPTGMRAITLDATRLTGVHSLGAGDMIDLLTNIPLGESSSSDSEKSSKVHLLAQNAKVLRPVYVRNEVASSASLMNGKTMQSVPKYEVAIAVAADDVMPLQEALHHERSITCIAHSMKPESAADANLASTRADEVQVPVTVRPVLAYAVVVRDAFVSPATRTLNTEWISRKEAERLDVIVSLEEALGAITRQDIPAGHYLRRGDLLSGPPTAPTEDSVAFPTARESDPADRRSSHPTGPEQRRNSDSPASTPHPKEQFVSVLQEPADVTSSAPSATAVGDRPAITRFIPPGHTAFAIPLRQIYGAEHLQIGDSIDLMASYSLQRLRDEEETETRPDGTVIVRKSESLTPQTTQRTWEETFGNRAEPWFVASDAIVVAPVGFPAPASALRAIESTGDSATRRDNARGFDGPPVIIAVDDRDVEAVATALATRDALFTVAFHASEKATSNSRQKVIAVAPESIPALSELSESVWHGNRRGVVSRVVSASDPQFHDALTVSQLKAFYGRVLKGDKHRGDRFTVDDFLPHGTQPGIGAIARVGYTLLPIADREIEGLEAFSEGDHLSILLRGVVRSPLTQQVSGDAGVATANVLAPSVRVVRGSIAGQSVLEIPNESLTRIQAAMARSLNDRDDLNARSHLVAVGVPPTQTDNTPAVDASIPAFDPLQNVKTTEVYIGGKRTVKVFGGSGS
;
A
#
# COMPACT_ATOMS: atom_id res chain seq x y z
N MET A 1 -82.85 -26.21 -11.92
CA MET A 1 -82.06 -26.89 -10.88
C MET A 1 -80.72 -26.19 -10.58
N PHE A 2 -79.87 -25.90 -11.57
CA PHE A 2 -78.55 -25.27 -11.32
C PHE A 2 -78.55 -23.96 -10.51
N ALA A 3 -79.55 -23.09 -10.70
CA ALA A 3 -79.63 -21.80 -9.97
C ALA A 3 -79.81 -21.94 -8.44
N LEU A 4 -80.36 -23.05 -7.95
CA LEU A 4 -80.59 -23.27 -6.51
C LEU A 4 -79.33 -23.79 -5.77
N LEU A 5 -78.39 -24.42 -6.49
CA LEU A 5 -77.13 -24.88 -5.91
C LEU A 5 -76.11 -23.75 -5.75
N ALA A 6 -76.11 -22.75 -6.64
CA ALA A 6 -75.20 -21.61 -6.56
C ALA A 6 -75.44 -20.73 -5.32
N ALA A 7 -76.71 -20.55 -4.90
CA ALA A 7 -77.06 -19.74 -3.74
C ALA A 7 -76.54 -20.35 -2.40
N GLY A 8 -76.50 -21.68 -2.29
CA GLY A 8 -76.04 -22.36 -1.07
C GLY A 8 -74.54 -22.18 -0.79
N VAL A 9 -73.70 -22.20 -1.84
CA VAL A 9 -72.23 -22.10 -1.70
C VAL A 9 -71.81 -20.68 -1.29
N VAL A 10 -72.46 -19.65 -1.82
CA VAL A 10 -72.15 -18.24 -1.46
C VAL A 10 -72.58 -17.93 -0.02
N GLY A 11 -73.74 -18.44 0.42
CA GLY A 11 -74.21 -18.28 1.79
C GLY A 11 -73.31 -18.96 2.84
N THR A 12 -72.80 -20.16 2.53
CA THR A 12 -71.89 -20.89 3.43
C THR A 12 -70.50 -20.25 3.52
N LEU A 13 -69.97 -19.66 2.44
CA LEU A 13 -68.71 -18.91 2.49
C LEU A 13 -68.81 -17.62 3.32
N TRP A 14 -69.96 -16.93 3.27
CA TRP A 14 -70.20 -15.75 4.10
C TRP A 14 -70.29 -16.11 5.60
N LEU A 15 -71.01 -17.20 5.94
CA LEU A 15 -71.08 -17.73 7.31
C LEU A 15 -69.75 -18.27 7.84
N ALA A 16 -68.85 -18.71 6.94
CA ALA A 16 -67.48 -19.12 7.28
C ALA A 16 -66.49 -17.95 7.40
N GLY A 17 -66.96 -16.70 7.33
CA GLY A 17 -66.13 -15.50 7.48
C GLY A 17 -65.22 -15.18 6.29
N VAL A 18 -65.46 -15.78 5.11
CA VAL A 18 -64.67 -15.50 3.90
C VAL A 18 -65.13 -14.18 3.28
N PRO A 19 -64.28 -13.13 3.21
CA PRO A 19 -64.68 -11.83 2.69
C PRO A 19 -64.92 -11.87 1.18
N LEU A 20 -66.19 -11.81 0.75
CA LEU A 20 -66.63 -11.95 -0.64
C LEU A 20 -66.35 -10.75 -1.57
N ASN A 21 -65.38 -9.88 -1.22
CA ASN A 21 -64.93 -8.81 -2.10
C ASN A 21 -63.44 -9.00 -2.46
N PRO A 22 -63.12 -9.72 -3.56
CA PRO A 22 -61.74 -9.91 -4.01
C PRO A 22 -61.07 -8.62 -4.53
N PHE A 23 -61.82 -7.52 -4.62
CA PHE A 23 -61.31 -6.19 -4.99
C PHE A 23 -61.29 -5.19 -3.82
N ALA A 24 -61.72 -5.59 -2.63
CA ALA A 24 -61.40 -4.86 -1.42
C ALA A 24 -59.91 -5.08 -1.13
N GLN A 25 -59.07 -4.17 -1.65
CA GLN A 25 -57.68 -4.06 -1.24
C GLN A 25 -57.66 -4.02 0.29
N ARG A 26 -57.17 -5.10 0.92
CA ARG A 26 -56.90 -5.09 2.36
C ARG A 26 -55.85 -4.02 2.55
N VAL A 27 -56.26 -2.86 3.06
CA VAL A 27 -55.34 -1.86 3.60
C VAL A 27 -54.51 -2.63 4.62
N ALA A 28 -53.25 -2.88 4.28
CA ALA A 28 -52.37 -3.63 5.14
C ALA A 28 -52.30 -2.84 6.45
N VAL A 29 -52.84 -3.42 7.53
CA VAL A 29 -52.81 -2.80 8.86
C VAL A 29 -51.35 -2.55 9.15
N GLU A 30 -50.94 -1.28 9.12
CA GLU A 30 -49.55 -0.94 9.34
C GLU A 30 -49.20 -1.38 10.76
N ASP A 31 -48.19 -2.24 10.90
CA ASP A 31 -47.59 -2.48 12.20
C ASP A 31 -47.10 -1.12 12.75
N PRO A 32 -47.67 -0.61 13.86
CA PRO A 32 -47.25 0.67 14.41
C PRO A 32 -45.82 0.59 14.94
N PHE A 33 -45.36 -0.61 15.35
CA PHE A 33 -44.08 -0.85 15.98
C PHE A 33 -42.95 -1.07 14.95
N MET A 34 -42.82 -0.15 14.00
CA MET A 34 -41.79 -0.15 12.96
C MET A 34 -41.04 1.19 12.92
N ILE A 35 -39.71 1.14 12.89
CA ILE A 35 -38.88 2.34 12.78
C ILE A 35 -39.08 2.95 11.40
N ARG A 36 -39.40 4.26 11.34
CA ARG A 36 -39.70 4.99 10.11
C ARG A 36 -38.57 5.95 9.76
N ILE A 37 -37.66 5.54 8.88
CA ILE A 37 -36.52 6.38 8.43
C ILE A 37 -36.94 7.20 7.20
N PRO A 38 -36.87 8.55 7.20
CA PRO A 38 -37.26 9.36 6.04
C PRO A 38 -36.40 9.06 4.79
N ILE A 39 -37.06 8.83 3.66
CA ILE A 39 -36.42 8.60 2.36
C ILE A 39 -37.00 9.52 1.28
N ASN A 40 -36.23 9.80 0.23
CA ASN A 40 -36.73 10.58 -0.91
C ASN A 40 -37.58 9.72 -1.86
N SER A 41 -38.73 10.24 -2.29
CA SER A 41 -39.63 9.57 -3.23
C SER A 41 -39.12 9.61 -4.69
N ARG A 42 -38.38 10.66 -5.04
CA ARG A 42 -37.80 10.89 -6.37
C ARG A 42 -36.31 11.20 -6.31
N PRO A 43 -35.54 11.01 -7.39
CA PRO A 43 -34.14 11.41 -7.42
C PRO A 43 -33.98 12.92 -7.17
N ILE A 44 -33.03 13.30 -6.32
CA ILE A 44 -32.72 14.69 -6.01
C ILE A 44 -31.36 15.03 -6.64
N PRO A 45 -31.30 15.93 -7.64
CA PRO A 45 -30.04 16.36 -8.23
C PRO A 45 -29.11 17.05 -7.22
N ALA A 46 -27.80 16.93 -7.42
CA ALA A 46 -26.78 17.68 -6.70
C ALA A 46 -27.07 19.18 -6.72
N TYR A 47 -26.73 19.87 -5.62
CA TYR A 47 -26.91 21.31 -5.43
C TYR A 47 -28.36 21.79 -5.41
N ARG A 48 -29.33 20.86 -5.41
CA ARG A 48 -30.74 21.16 -5.16
C ARG A 48 -31.01 21.20 -3.65
N ARG A 49 -31.87 22.13 -3.23
CA ARG A 49 -32.50 22.14 -1.92
C ARG A 49 -33.57 21.04 -1.82
N VAL A 50 -33.62 20.33 -0.70
CA VAL A 50 -34.62 19.29 -0.46
C VAL A 50 -35.94 19.94 -0.06
N ASP A 51 -36.94 19.77 -0.92
CA ASP A 51 -38.31 20.22 -0.68
C ASP A 51 -39.13 19.12 0.01
N ARG A 52 -40.23 19.49 0.68
CA ARG A 52 -41.18 18.50 1.21
C ARG A 52 -41.72 17.56 0.10
N MET A 53 -41.84 18.08 -1.12
CA MET A 53 -42.26 17.32 -2.31
C MET A 53 -41.25 16.24 -2.73
N ASP A 54 -39.97 16.34 -2.33
CA ASP A 54 -38.97 15.29 -2.60
C ASP A 54 -39.10 14.11 -1.64
N LEU A 55 -39.84 14.28 -0.53
CA LEU A 55 -40.13 13.26 0.48
C LEU A 55 -41.54 12.69 0.37
N MET A 56 -42.45 13.34 -0.37
CA MET A 56 -43.84 12.89 -0.50
C MET A 56 -43.98 11.79 -1.55
N ASN A 57 -44.69 10.71 -1.21
CA ASN A 57 -45.12 9.69 -2.15
C ASN A 57 -46.18 10.30 -3.10
N PRO A 58 -45.99 10.21 -4.44
CA PRO A 58 -46.95 10.78 -5.39
C PRO A 58 -48.33 10.08 -5.38
N THR A 59 -48.45 8.91 -4.77
CA THR A 59 -49.67 8.07 -4.80
C THR A 59 -50.67 8.42 -3.70
N ASP A 60 -50.19 8.63 -2.47
CA ASP A 60 -51.01 8.85 -1.27
C ASP A 60 -50.86 10.25 -0.66
N GLY A 61 -49.87 11.05 -1.11
CA GLY A 61 -49.53 12.34 -0.52
C GLY A 61 -48.87 12.26 0.86
N GLY A 62 -48.63 11.05 1.38
CA GLY A 62 -47.90 10.80 2.61
C GLY A 62 -46.40 11.01 2.45
N LEU A 63 -45.68 11.02 3.57
CA LEU A 63 -44.22 11.04 3.58
C LEU A 63 -43.67 9.63 3.37
N MET A 64 -42.68 9.47 2.50
CA MET A 64 -41.99 8.21 2.28
C MET A 64 -41.05 7.90 3.45
N PHE A 65 -41.22 6.71 4.01
CA PHE A 65 -40.34 6.16 5.02
C PHE A 65 -39.88 4.76 4.63
N GLN A 66 -38.60 4.47 4.84
CA GLN A 66 -38.11 3.10 4.90
C GLN A 66 -38.51 2.54 6.27
N LYS A 67 -39.34 1.50 6.28
CA LYS A 67 -39.75 0.79 7.49
C LYS A 67 -38.68 -0.24 7.84
N VAL A 68 -38.17 -0.20 9.06
CA VAL A 68 -37.13 -1.09 9.58
C VAL A 68 -37.65 -1.79 10.84
N PRO A 69 -37.52 -3.13 10.95
CA PRO A 69 -37.86 -3.85 12.17
C PRO A 69 -37.08 -3.31 13.38
N PRO A 70 -37.71 -3.08 14.54
CA PRO A 70 -37.03 -2.50 15.70
C PRO A 70 -35.72 -3.20 16.06
N GLN A 71 -35.71 -4.54 16.11
CA GLN A 71 -34.55 -5.34 16.49
C GLN A 71 -33.29 -5.03 15.66
N ALA A 72 -33.43 -4.59 14.41
CA ALA A 72 -32.31 -4.23 13.55
C ALA A 72 -31.58 -2.94 13.97
N ALA A 73 -32.17 -2.12 14.83
CA ALA A 73 -31.54 -0.90 15.34
C ALA A 73 -30.73 -1.11 16.63
N VAL A 74 -30.81 -2.27 17.29
CA VAL A 74 -29.99 -2.59 18.45
C VAL A 74 -28.50 -2.58 18.06
N GLY A 75 -27.66 -1.94 18.87
CA GLY A 75 -26.24 -1.69 18.61
C GLY A 75 -25.93 -0.52 17.67
N MET A 76 -26.93 0.07 16.98
CA MET A 76 -26.71 1.26 16.16
C MET A 76 -26.41 2.49 17.02
N ALA A 77 -25.57 3.38 16.51
CA ALA A 77 -25.36 4.70 17.11
C ALA A 77 -26.64 5.55 16.98
N ILE A 78 -27.00 6.26 18.04
CA ILE A 78 -28.18 7.11 18.13
C ILE A 78 -27.80 8.48 18.69
N VAL A 79 -28.41 9.53 18.14
CA VAL A 79 -28.37 10.90 18.67
C VAL A 79 -29.80 11.41 18.76
N GLY A 80 -30.20 11.91 19.92
CA GLY A 80 -31.54 12.42 20.16
C GLY A 80 -31.65 13.31 21.39
N VAL A 81 -32.88 13.48 21.85
CA VAL A 81 -33.23 14.20 23.07
C VAL A 81 -34.08 13.26 23.93
N ASP A 82 -33.76 13.16 25.22
CA ASP A 82 -34.52 12.33 26.16
C ASP A 82 -35.82 13.01 26.62
N GLN A 83 -36.57 12.34 27.50
CA GLN A 83 -37.80 12.88 28.11
C GLN A 83 -37.55 14.13 28.99
N ASN A 84 -36.31 14.35 29.45
CA ASN A 84 -35.91 15.49 30.28
C ASN A 84 -35.46 16.70 29.43
N GLY A 85 -35.39 16.58 28.10
CA GLY A 85 -34.85 17.61 27.23
C GLY A 85 -33.32 17.61 27.11
N SER A 86 -32.64 16.61 27.66
CA SER A 86 -31.19 16.45 27.58
C SER A 86 -30.78 15.83 26.25
N HIS A 87 -29.68 16.32 25.66
CA HIS A 87 -29.08 15.67 24.51
C HIS A 87 -28.43 14.35 24.91
N VAL A 88 -28.76 13.28 24.17
CA VAL A 88 -28.21 11.95 24.36
C VAL A 88 -27.55 11.49 23.07
N GLU A 89 -26.31 11.03 23.18
CA GLU A 89 -25.54 10.38 22.12
C GLU A 89 -24.95 9.08 22.69
N GLY A 90 -25.10 7.98 21.95
CA GLY A 90 -24.73 6.65 22.42
C GLY A 90 -25.10 5.55 21.43
N ARG A 91 -25.29 4.32 21.92
CA ARG A 91 -25.77 3.16 21.17
C ARG A 91 -27.11 2.66 21.72
N VAL A 92 -27.97 2.18 20.85
CA VAL A 92 -29.23 1.54 21.24
C VAL A 92 -28.93 0.20 21.92
N GLU A 93 -29.16 0.10 23.22
CA GLU A 93 -28.99 -1.12 24.02
C GLU A 93 -30.22 -2.03 23.88
N SER A 94 -31.42 -1.45 23.99
CA SER A 94 -32.69 -2.16 23.80
C SER A 94 -33.77 -1.23 23.27
N ILE A 95 -34.92 -1.79 22.89
CA ILE A 95 -36.03 -1.04 22.31
C ILE A 95 -37.32 -1.57 22.90
N LYS A 96 -38.17 -0.66 23.37
CA LYS A 96 -39.48 -0.98 23.94
C LYS A 96 -40.60 -0.33 23.14
N ASN A 97 -41.78 -0.95 23.17
CA ASN A 97 -43.03 -0.33 22.73
C ASN A 97 -43.62 0.41 23.94
N ASP A 98 -43.78 1.73 23.83
CA ASP A 98 -44.49 2.57 24.80
C ASP A 98 -45.65 3.26 24.07
N ASN A 99 -46.89 2.83 24.34
CA ASN A 99 -48.10 3.39 23.73
C ASN A 99 -48.07 3.43 22.18
N ASP A 100 -47.69 2.32 21.54
CA ASP A 100 -47.50 2.16 20.09
C ASP A 100 -46.41 3.06 19.47
N GLN A 101 -45.55 3.66 20.31
CA GLN A 101 -44.35 4.36 19.88
C GLN A 101 -43.09 3.51 20.12
N VAL A 102 -42.15 3.58 19.16
CA VAL A 102 -40.81 3.02 19.33
C VAL A 102 -39.99 3.93 20.24
N VAL A 103 -39.54 3.39 21.37
CA VAL A 103 -38.64 4.06 22.31
C VAL A 103 -37.32 3.30 22.37
N PHE A 104 -36.24 4.00 22.04
CA PHE A 104 -34.88 3.51 22.11
C PHE A 104 -34.36 3.70 23.54
N VAL A 105 -33.86 2.63 24.15
CA VAL A 105 -33.08 2.68 25.38
C VAL A 105 -31.60 2.73 24.97
N VAL A 106 -30.95 3.82 25.32
CA VAL A 106 -29.54 4.10 24.97
C VAL A 106 -28.64 3.58 26.09
N ASP A 107 -27.38 3.25 25.78
CA ASP A 107 -26.37 2.88 26.78
C ASP A 107 -26.26 3.94 27.89
N GLY A 108 -26.46 3.49 29.14
CA GLY A 108 -26.69 4.37 30.30
C GLY A 108 -28.16 4.50 30.72
N GLY A 109 -29.09 3.83 30.05
CA GLY A 109 -30.50 3.73 30.43
C GLY A 109 -31.37 4.93 30.04
N ALA A 110 -30.85 5.84 29.21
CA ALA A 110 -31.62 7.00 28.76
C ALA A 110 -32.66 6.61 27.69
N GLU A 111 -33.86 7.16 27.77
CA GLU A 111 -34.97 6.81 26.87
C GLU A 111 -35.23 7.92 25.84
N VAL A 112 -35.07 7.58 24.55
CA VAL A 112 -35.25 8.50 23.42
C VAL A 112 -36.39 7.98 22.55
N ARG A 113 -37.46 8.78 22.39
CA ARG A 113 -38.58 8.44 21.49
C ARG A 113 -38.16 8.63 20.03
N GLN A 114 -38.74 7.86 19.11
CA GLN A 114 -38.45 8.00 17.68
C GLN A 114 -38.69 9.42 17.14
N GLU A 115 -39.70 10.13 17.65
CA GLU A 115 -39.99 11.53 17.28
C GLU A 115 -38.94 12.55 17.78
N GLN A 116 -38.24 12.21 18.88
CA GLN A 116 -37.14 12.99 19.47
C GLN A 116 -35.76 12.56 18.97
N THR A 117 -35.70 11.52 18.13
CA THR A 117 -34.46 11.03 17.54
C THR A 117 -34.02 11.97 16.41
N LEU A 118 -32.78 12.46 16.48
CA LEU A 118 -32.18 13.29 15.45
C LEU A 118 -31.48 12.43 14.38
N SER A 119 -30.74 11.40 14.81
CA SER A 119 -30.16 10.41 13.91
C SER A 119 -30.07 9.01 14.52
N LEU A 120 -30.14 7.98 13.67
CA LEU A 120 -30.03 6.57 14.01
C LEU A 120 -29.20 5.85 12.93
N GLY A 121 -28.14 5.14 13.31
CA GLY A 121 -27.20 4.52 12.36
C GLY A 121 -26.54 5.53 11.41
N GLY A 122 -26.43 6.80 11.83
CA GLY A 122 -26.02 7.93 10.99
C GLY A 122 -27.06 8.41 9.97
N ALA A 123 -28.24 7.77 9.90
CA ALA A 123 -29.37 8.25 9.11
C ALA A 123 -30.15 9.32 9.88
N MET A 124 -30.52 10.42 9.23
CA MET A 124 -31.26 11.53 9.84
C MET A 124 -32.74 11.18 9.96
N MET A 125 -33.29 11.29 11.16
CA MET A 125 -34.68 10.90 11.48
C MET A 125 -35.62 12.11 11.48
N SER A 126 -35.13 13.30 11.85
CA SER A 126 -35.93 14.53 11.89
C SER A 126 -36.09 15.16 10.51
N LEU A 127 -37.35 15.31 10.04
CA LEU A 127 -37.65 15.97 8.77
C LEU A 127 -37.22 17.44 8.73
N ASN A 128 -37.30 18.14 9.86
CA ASN A 128 -36.89 19.55 9.98
C ASN A 128 -35.36 19.71 9.82
N ALA A 129 -34.58 18.65 10.03
CA ALA A 129 -33.15 18.63 9.77
C ALA A 129 -32.80 18.30 8.31
N ILE A 130 -33.77 17.84 7.51
CA ILE A 130 -33.63 17.43 6.11
C ILE A 130 -34.15 18.51 5.16
N ILE A 131 -35.37 19.01 5.38
CA ILE A 131 -36.05 19.97 4.50
C ILE A 131 -35.30 21.31 4.53
N GLY A 132 -35.14 21.93 3.35
CA GLY A 132 -34.44 23.21 3.19
C GLY A 132 -32.91 23.10 3.11
N ARG A 133 -32.32 21.91 3.31
CA ARG A 133 -30.89 21.65 3.15
C ARG A 133 -30.54 21.36 1.68
N VAL A 134 -29.33 21.70 1.26
CA VAL A 134 -28.84 21.49 -0.12
C VAL A 134 -27.99 20.21 -0.19
N VAL A 135 -28.30 19.30 -1.12
CA VAL A 135 -27.55 18.04 -1.29
C VAL A 135 -26.22 18.24 -2.01
N LYS A 136 -25.17 17.52 -1.58
CA LYS A 136 -23.81 17.58 -2.15
C LYS A 136 -23.64 16.84 -3.46
N ALA A 137 -24.42 15.79 -3.68
CA ALA A 137 -24.34 14.89 -4.82
C ALA A 137 -25.74 14.38 -5.20
N ASP A 138 -25.86 13.81 -6.39
CA ASP A 138 -27.12 13.21 -6.88
C ASP A 138 -27.58 12.09 -5.95
N LYS A 139 -28.79 12.22 -5.41
CA LYS A 139 -29.40 11.24 -4.52
C LYS A 139 -30.45 10.41 -5.27
N ARG A 140 -30.21 9.11 -5.41
CA ARG A 140 -31.20 8.16 -5.97
C ARG A 140 -32.46 8.10 -5.10
N ALA A 141 -33.61 7.82 -5.71
CA ALA A 141 -34.87 7.60 -4.98
C ALA A 141 -34.76 6.42 -4.00
N GLY A 142 -35.55 6.47 -2.92
CA GLY A 142 -35.63 5.42 -1.90
C GLY A 142 -34.50 5.41 -0.86
N MET A 143 -33.64 6.43 -0.81
CA MET A 143 -32.44 6.43 0.04
C MET A 143 -32.60 7.31 1.28
N GLY A 144 -32.24 6.80 2.46
CA GLY A 144 -32.18 7.59 3.71
C GLY A 144 -31.14 8.71 3.67
N PHE A 145 -31.36 9.79 4.41
CA PHE A 145 -30.46 10.96 4.44
C PHE A 145 -29.41 10.83 5.54
N ARG A 146 -28.22 11.41 5.35
CA ARG A 146 -27.14 11.50 6.36
C ARG A 146 -26.61 12.93 6.39
N GLU A 147 -26.02 13.39 7.50
CA GLU A 147 -25.46 14.74 7.60
C GLU A 147 -24.42 15.02 6.50
N SER A 148 -23.60 14.02 6.17
CA SER A 148 -22.63 14.08 5.07
C SER A 148 -23.23 14.22 3.66
N THR A 149 -24.54 13.94 3.49
CA THR A 149 -25.27 14.14 2.22
C THR A 149 -25.45 15.62 1.88
N PHE A 150 -25.33 16.51 2.88
CA PHE A 150 -25.71 17.91 2.77
C PHE A 150 -24.54 18.87 2.89
N PHE A 151 -24.70 20.05 2.30
CA PHE A 151 -23.93 21.24 2.66
C PHE A 151 -24.34 21.78 4.04
N PRO A 152 -23.54 22.67 4.66
CA PRO A 152 -23.91 23.36 5.89
C PRO A 152 -25.31 24.00 5.85
N LYS A 153 -25.92 24.17 7.03
CA LYS A 153 -27.18 24.91 7.17
C LYS A 153 -26.99 26.35 6.63
N GLY A 154 -27.95 26.82 5.83
CA GLY A 154 -27.91 28.15 5.23
C GLY A 154 -27.23 28.25 3.86
N THR A 155 -26.61 27.19 3.34
CA THR A 155 -26.07 27.18 1.97
C THR A 155 -27.19 27.42 0.94
N PRO A 156 -27.04 28.39 0.00
CA PRO A 156 -28.01 28.62 -1.06
C PRO A 156 -28.01 27.47 -2.08
N GLU A 157 -29.10 27.30 -2.83
CA GLU A 157 -29.18 26.27 -3.86
C GLU A 157 -28.46 26.68 -5.16
N GLY A 158 -28.12 25.69 -5.98
CA GLY A 158 -27.39 25.86 -7.23
C GLY A 158 -25.86 25.92 -7.07
N LEU A 159 -25.17 26.17 -8.18
CA LEU A 159 -23.70 26.13 -8.26
C LEU A 159 -23.01 27.11 -7.30
N ALA A 160 -23.65 28.24 -6.97
CA ALA A 160 -23.10 29.22 -6.03
C ALA A 160 -22.90 28.62 -4.63
N GLY A 161 -23.87 27.86 -4.10
CA GLY A 161 -23.72 27.17 -2.82
C GLY A 161 -22.77 25.97 -2.85
N ALA A 162 -22.51 25.43 -4.03
CA ALA A 162 -21.52 24.38 -4.26
C ALA A 162 -20.07 24.91 -4.30
N THR A 163 -19.90 26.21 -4.56
CA THR A 163 -18.59 26.83 -4.79
C THR A 163 -17.83 26.95 -3.46
N PRO A 164 -16.60 26.41 -3.35
CA PRO A 164 -15.76 26.62 -2.17
C PRO A 164 -15.47 28.10 -1.92
N THR A 165 -15.30 28.48 -0.65
CA THR A 165 -14.92 29.84 -0.27
C THR A 165 -13.61 30.26 -0.93
N GLY A 166 -13.59 31.44 -1.57
CA GLY A 166 -12.42 31.95 -2.31
C GLY A 166 -12.36 31.53 -3.79
N MET A 167 -13.21 30.58 -4.21
CA MET A 167 -13.36 30.18 -5.61
C MET A 167 -14.57 30.86 -6.27
N ARG A 168 -14.62 30.82 -7.60
CA ARG A 168 -15.73 31.25 -8.44
C ARG A 168 -16.17 30.10 -9.34
N ALA A 169 -17.47 29.81 -9.39
CA ALA A 169 -18.03 28.87 -10.36
C ALA A 169 -18.02 29.47 -11.77
N ILE A 170 -17.55 28.70 -12.75
CA ILE A 170 -17.66 28.98 -14.17
C ILE A 170 -18.19 27.74 -14.91
N THR A 171 -19.16 27.96 -15.80
CA THR A 171 -19.67 26.92 -16.70
C THR A 171 -18.91 27.01 -18.02
N LEU A 172 -18.32 25.90 -18.45
CA LEU A 172 -17.50 25.79 -19.64
C LEU A 172 -18.10 24.80 -20.63
N ASP A 173 -17.84 25.02 -21.92
CA ASP A 173 -18.11 24.04 -22.96
C ASP A 173 -17.12 22.87 -22.81
N ALA A 174 -17.64 21.67 -22.55
CA ALA A 174 -16.83 20.49 -22.34
C ALA A 174 -16.06 20.07 -23.60
N THR A 175 -16.51 20.46 -24.79
CA THR A 175 -15.82 20.16 -26.05
C THR A 175 -14.48 20.90 -26.19
N ARG A 176 -14.28 21.99 -25.43
CA ARG A 176 -13.03 22.77 -25.40
C ARG A 176 -12.02 22.25 -24.37
N LEU A 177 -12.38 21.23 -23.58
CA LEU A 177 -11.61 20.74 -22.43
C LEU A 177 -11.21 19.27 -22.61
N THR A 178 -9.94 19.05 -22.98
CA THR A 178 -9.39 17.69 -23.16
C THR A 178 -9.28 16.98 -21.81
N GLY A 179 -9.85 15.77 -21.71
CA GLY A 179 -9.80 14.94 -20.49
C GLY A 179 -10.94 15.17 -19.49
N VAL A 180 -11.89 16.08 -19.75
CA VAL A 180 -12.94 16.43 -18.78
C VAL A 180 -14.03 15.36 -18.61
N HIS A 181 -14.25 14.49 -19.61
CA HIS A 181 -15.37 13.54 -19.65
C HIS A 181 -15.30 12.40 -18.62
N SER A 182 -14.12 12.12 -18.06
CA SER A 182 -13.92 11.08 -17.03
C SER A 182 -14.03 11.59 -15.59
N LEU A 183 -14.28 12.89 -15.39
CA LEU A 183 -14.27 13.53 -14.07
C LEU A 183 -15.63 13.51 -13.38
N GLY A 184 -15.64 13.23 -12.09
CA GLY A 184 -16.82 13.27 -11.22
C GLY A 184 -17.03 14.62 -10.53
N ALA A 185 -18.21 14.82 -9.94
CA ALA A 185 -18.45 15.93 -9.03
C ALA A 185 -17.55 15.81 -7.80
N GLY A 186 -16.74 16.84 -7.53
CA GLY A 186 -15.84 16.93 -6.39
C GLY A 186 -14.36 16.71 -6.71
N ASP A 187 -14.02 16.23 -7.92
CA ASP A 187 -12.63 16.01 -8.34
C ASP A 187 -11.85 17.33 -8.42
N MET A 188 -10.57 17.31 -8.04
CA MET A 188 -9.65 18.44 -8.20
C MET A 188 -8.82 18.26 -9.47
N ILE A 189 -8.63 19.35 -10.22
CA ILE A 189 -7.95 19.39 -11.50
C ILE A 189 -7.08 20.64 -11.67
N ASP A 190 -6.01 20.52 -12.44
CA ASP A 190 -5.30 21.67 -13.01
C ASP A 190 -5.70 21.86 -14.48
N LEU A 191 -5.74 23.12 -14.93
CA LEU A 191 -6.02 23.50 -16.31
C LEU A 191 -4.75 24.02 -16.98
N LEU A 192 -4.30 23.33 -18.02
CA LEU A 192 -3.14 23.74 -18.84
C LEU A 192 -3.60 24.16 -20.23
N THR A 193 -2.95 25.15 -20.82
CA THR A 193 -3.04 25.44 -22.26
C THR A 193 -1.66 25.41 -22.89
N ASN A 194 -1.61 25.11 -24.18
CA ASN A 194 -0.38 25.26 -24.95
C ASN A 194 -0.39 26.61 -25.68
N ILE A 195 0.59 27.47 -25.39
CA ILE A 195 0.72 28.77 -26.07
C ILE A 195 1.80 28.60 -27.16
N PRO A 196 1.47 28.77 -28.46
CA PRO A 196 2.49 28.87 -29.49
C PRO A 196 3.33 30.12 -29.22
N LEU A 197 4.64 29.96 -29.08
CA LEU A 197 5.57 31.08 -29.05
C LEU A 197 5.51 31.78 -30.41
N GLY A 198 5.06 33.04 -30.40
CA GLY A 198 4.81 33.80 -31.63
C GLY A 198 6.07 33.97 -32.47
N GLU A 199 5.88 33.97 -33.79
CA GLU A 199 6.94 34.11 -34.80
C GLU A 199 7.61 35.50 -34.72
N SER A 200 8.61 35.65 -33.84
CA SER A 200 9.60 36.72 -33.98
C SER A 200 10.43 36.43 -35.23
N SER A 201 10.26 37.26 -36.26
CA SER A 201 10.65 36.99 -37.64
C SER A 201 12.16 36.82 -37.87
N SER A 202 12.67 35.58 -37.83
CA SER A 202 13.75 35.07 -38.71
C SER A 202 14.03 33.57 -38.53
N SER A 203 14.13 32.85 -39.66
CA SER A 203 14.76 31.52 -39.86
C SER A 203 14.36 30.34 -38.94
N ASP A 204 13.61 29.40 -39.52
CA ASP A 204 13.71 27.92 -39.38
C ASP A 204 14.12 27.32 -38.02
N SER A 205 13.61 27.87 -36.92
CA SER A 205 13.67 27.20 -35.61
C SER A 205 12.35 26.47 -35.32
N GLU A 206 12.46 25.28 -34.75
CA GLU A 206 11.32 24.40 -34.46
C GLU A 206 10.26 25.13 -33.62
N LYS A 207 8.97 24.88 -33.93
CA LYS A 207 7.82 25.50 -33.25
C LYS A 207 7.68 25.01 -31.80
N SER A 208 8.58 25.47 -30.93
CA SER A 208 8.53 25.20 -29.50
C SER A 208 7.24 25.81 -28.92
N SER A 209 6.45 24.97 -28.27
CA SER A 209 5.14 25.33 -27.74
C SER A 209 5.20 25.33 -26.22
N LYS A 210 4.91 26.46 -25.58
CA LYS A 210 5.08 26.62 -24.14
C LYS A 210 3.79 26.27 -23.41
N VAL A 211 3.84 25.21 -22.59
CA VAL A 211 2.77 24.87 -21.66
C VAL A 211 2.64 25.98 -20.61
N HIS A 212 1.40 26.44 -20.40
CA HIS A 212 1.04 27.48 -19.45
C HIS A 212 -0.09 26.99 -18.55
N LEU A 213 0.07 27.17 -17.23
CA LEU A 213 -0.93 26.85 -16.22
C LEU A 213 -1.95 27.99 -16.16
N LEU A 214 -3.22 27.68 -16.43
CA LEU A 214 -4.33 28.63 -16.40
C LEU A 214 -5.04 28.69 -15.06
N ALA A 215 -5.17 27.53 -14.40
CA ALA A 215 -5.79 27.41 -13.09
C ALA A 215 -5.21 26.22 -12.34
N GLN A 216 -4.98 26.38 -11.03
CA GLN A 216 -4.51 25.31 -10.16
C GLN A 216 -5.57 24.90 -9.13
N ASN A 217 -5.66 23.61 -8.81
CA ASN A 217 -6.59 23.06 -7.81
C ASN A 217 -8.07 23.43 -8.08
N ALA A 218 -8.45 23.61 -9.34
CA ALA A 218 -9.83 23.85 -9.72
C ALA A 218 -10.67 22.61 -9.37
N LYS A 219 -11.91 22.83 -8.90
CA LYS A 219 -12.78 21.73 -8.43
C LYS A 219 -13.96 21.54 -9.34
N VAL A 220 -14.18 20.32 -9.83
CA VAL A 220 -15.38 20.00 -10.62
C VAL A 220 -16.61 20.11 -9.72
N LEU A 221 -17.47 21.09 -9.99
CA LEU A 221 -18.76 21.23 -9.32
C LEU A 221 -19.78 20.30 -9.97
N ARG A 222 -19.89 20.32 -11.30
CA ARG A 222 -20.84 19.47 -12.03
C ARG A 222 -20.11 18.78 -13.18
N PRO A 223 -20.12 17.43 -13.24
CA PRO A 223 -19.53 16.70 -14.35
C PRO A 223 -20.26 17.01 -15.66
N VAL A 224 -19.68 16.61 -16.78
CA VAL A 224 -20.21 16.91 -18.12
C VAL A 224 -21.68 16.49 -18.22
N TYR A 225 -22.56 17.46 -18.46
CA TYR A 225 -23.98 17.25 -18.66
C TYR A 225 -24.45 17.84 -19.99
N VAL A 226 -25.47 17.23 -20.58
CA VAL A 226 -26.05 17.71 -21.84
C VAL A 226 -27.19 18.67 -21.54
N ARG A 227 -27.11 19.86 -22.13
CA ARG A 227 -28.21 20.83 -22.18
C ARG A 227 -28.66 20.97 -23.62
N ASN A 228 -29.94 20.74 -23.87
CA ASN A 228 -30.53 20.97 -25.18
C ASN A 228 -30.88 22.46 -25.31
N GLU A 229 -30.22 23.15 -26.25
CA GLU A 229 -30.58 24.52 -26.62
C GLU A 229 -31.33 24.51 -27.96
N VAL A 230 -32.40 25.30 -28.05
CA VAL A 230 -33.22 25.39 -29.27
C VAL A 230 -32.61 26.43 -30.20
N ALA A 231 -31.78 25.97 -31.13
CA ALA A 231 -31.26 26.82 -32.20
C ALA A 231 -32.35 27.02 -33.26
N SER A 232 -32.65 28.26 -33.62
CA SER A 232 -33.55 28.55 -34.75
C SER A 232 -32.76 29.03 -35.96
N SER A 233 -32.62 28.16 -36.96
CA SER A 233 -32.11 28.53 -38.27
C SER A 233 -33.26 29.04 -39.14
N ALA A 234 -33.09 30.23 -39.72
CA ALA A 234 -34.01 30.76 -40.72
C ALA A 234 -33.37 30.61 -42.10
N SER A 235 -33.98 29.81 -42.97
CA SER A 235 -33.58 29.68 -44.38
C SER A 235 -34.62 30.37 -45.27
N LEU A 236 -34.14 31.12 -46.26
CA LEU A 236 -34.98 31.82 -47.25
C LEU A 236 -35.91 30.87 -48.04
N MET A 237 -35.57 29.58 -48.14
CA MET A 237 -36.40 28.58 -48.86
C MET A 237 -37.23 27.67 -47.94
N ASN A 238 -36.77 27.41 -46.71
CA ASN A 238 -37.40 26.43 -45.80
C ASN A 238 -38.08 27.04 -44.55
N GLY A 239 -38.08 28.37 -44.42
CA GLY A 239 -38.64 29.05 -43.26
C GLY A 239 -37.77 28.92 -42.00
N LYS A 240 -38.37 29.15 -40.82
CA LYS A 240 -37.70 29.09 -39.51
C LYS A 240 -37.82 27.69 -38.91
N THR A 241 -36.78 26.88 -39.04
CA THR A 241 -36.68 25.56 -38.41
C THR A 241 -36.10 25.68 -37.00
N MET A 242 -36.75 25.07 -36.02
CA MET A 242 -36.21 24.92 -34.66
C MET A 242 -35.53 23.56 -34.54
N GLN A 243 -34.22 23.55 -34.27
CA GLN A 243 -33.44 22.33 -34.05
C GLN A 243 -32.89 22.33 -32.63
N SER A 244 -33.14 21.24 -31.90
CA SER A 244 -32.52 21.00 -30.60
C SER A 244 -31.06 20.60 -30.80
N VAL A 245 -30.12 21.48 -30.43
CA VAL A 245 -28.69 21.19 -30.47
C VAL A 245 -28.25 20.79 -29.07
N PRO A 246 -27.67 19.59 -28.88
CA PRO A 246 -27.12 19.19 -27.59
C PRO A 246 -25.80 19.92 -27.35
N LYS A 247 -25.72 20.65 -26.24
CA LYS A 247 -24.53 21.36 -25.78
C LYS A 247 -23.97 20.65 -24.54
N TYR A 248 -22.68 20.34 -24.55
CA TYR A 248 -22.02 19.65 -23.45
C TYR A 248 -21.40 20.69 -22.52
N GLU A 249 -21.90 20.81 -21.30
CA GLU A 249 -21.43 21.79 -20.33
C GLU A 249 -20.83 21.09 -19.10
N VAL A 250 -19.77 21.67 -18.54
CA VAL A 250 -19.18 21.30 -17.25
C VAL A 250 -19.19 22.53 -16.36
N ALA A 251 -19.40 22.38 -15.06
CA ALA A 251 -19.24 23.48 -14.11
C ALA A 251 -18.05 23.20 -13.19
N ILE A 252 -17.12 24.14 -13.12
CA ILE A 252 -15.91 24.05 -12.27
C ILE A 252 -15.83 25.28 -11.37
N ALA A 253 -15.27 25.10 -10.18
CA ALA A 253 -14.87 26.18 -9.27
C ALA A 253 -13.37 26.44 -9.46
N VAL A 254 -13.01 27.68 -9.74
CA VAL A 254 -11.64 28.12 -10.02
C VAL A 254 -11.26 29.20 -9.01
N ALA A 255 -10.00 29.30 -8.60
CA ALA A 255 -9.54 30.37 -7.72
C ALA A 255 -9.86 31.75 -8.33
N ALA A 256 -10.18 32.76 -7.50
CA ALA A 256 -10.65 34.05 -8.01
C ALA A 256 -9.68 34.73 -9.00
N ASP A 257 -8.38 34.55 -8.79
CA ASP A 257 -7.31 35.13 -9.61
C ASP A 257 -7.12 34.38 -10.95
N ASP A 258 -7.30 33.06 -10.94
CA ASP A 258 -7.17 32.16 -12.10
C ASP A 258 -8.32 32.31 -13.12
N VAL A 259 -9.41 33.00 -12.76
CA VAL A 259 -10.55 33.21 -13.68
C VAL A 259 -10.16 34.04 -14.91
N MET A 260 -9.31 35.06 -14.75
CA MET A 260 -8.94 35.94 -15.87
C MET A 260 -8.06 35.23 -16.92
N PRO A 261 -6.95 34.55 -16.57
CA PRO A 261 -6.18 33.74 -17.53
C PRO A 261 -7.03 32.69 -18.26
N LEU A 262 -7.93 32.03 -17.52
CA LEU A 262 -8.83 31.03 -18.09
C LEU A 262 -9.80 31.64 -19.11
N GLN A 263 -10.40 32.80 -18.81
CA GLN A 263 -11.28 33.52 -19.75
C GLN A 263 -10.53 34.02 -20.99
N GLU A 264 -9.30 34.50 -20.84
CA GLU A 264 -8.44 34.91 -21.95
C GLU A 264 -8.13 33.73 -22.89
N ALA A 265 -7.75 32.58 -22.33
CA ALA A 265 -7.48 31.37 -23.11
C ALA A 265 -8.72 30.86 -23.87
N LEU A 266 -9.90 30.93 -23.25
CA LEU A 266 -11.18 30.57 -23.86
C LEU A 266 -11.60 31.54 -24.98
N HIS A 267 -11.33 32.84 -24.81
CA HIS A 267 -11.60 33.86 -25.82
C HIS A 267 -10.71 33.69 -27.06
N HIS A 268 -9.46 33.29 -26.87
CA HIS A 268 -8.52 32.95 -27.95
C HIS A 268 -8.68 31.52 -28.49
N GLU A 269 -9.76 30.81 -28.12
CA GLU A 269 -10.09 29.45 -28.57
C GLU A 269 -8.93 28.43 -28.40
N ARG A 270 -8.08 28.63 -27.39
CA ARG A 270 -6.92 27.77 -27.14
C ARG A 270 -7.38 26.40 -26.63
N SER A 271 -6.66 25.34 -26.99
CA SER A 271 -6.89 24.00 -26.47
C SER A 271 -6.50 23.94 -24.99
N ILE A 272 -7.47 23.62 -24.13
CA ILE A 272 -7.26 23.45 -22.70
C ILE A 272 -7.23 21.95 -22.37
N THR A 273 -6.26 21.53 -21.57
CA THR A 273 -6.09 20.16 -21.08
C THR A 273 -6.31 20.13 -19.58
N CYS A 274 -7.21 19.27 -19.11
CA CYS A 274 -7.48 19.05 -17.70
C CYS A 274 -6.59 17.90 -17.17
N ILE A 275 -5.91 18.11 -16.05
CA ILE A 275 -5.13 17.08 -15.35
C ILE A 275 -5.77 16.81 -14.00
N ALA A 276 -6.23 15.58 -13.75
CA ALA A 276 -6.84 15.19 -12.49
C ALA A 276 -5.82 14.95 -11.36
N HIS A 277 -6.15 15.39 -10.16
CA HIS A 277 -5.38 15.14 -8.94
C HIS A 277 -5.82 13.84 -8.27
N SER A 278 -4.88 13.15 -7.62
CA SER A 278 -5.16 11.97 -6.81
C SER A 278 -5.83 12.36 -5.48
N MET A 279 -7.16 12.35 -5.43
CA MET A 279 -7.98 12.56 -4.23
C MET A 279 -7.94 11.38 -3.22
N LYS A 280 -6.82 10.66 -3.12
CA LYS A 280 -6.59 9.76 -1.98
C LYS A 280 -6.55 10.62 -0.72
N PRO A 281 -7.33 10.32 0.33
CA PRO A 281 -7.24 11.08 1.56
C PRO A 281 -5.82 10.91 2.13
N GLU A 282 -5.14 12.04 2.37
CA GLU A 282 -4.30 12.16 3.56
C GLU A 282 -5.17 11.72 4.74
N SER A 283 -4.60 10.91 5.63
CA SER A 283 -5.41 10.11 6.55
C SER A 283 -6.26 11.03 7.42
N ALA A 284 -7.48 10.62 7.78
CA ALA A 284 -8.33 11.44 8.66
C ALA A 284 -7.72 11.69 10.06
N ALA A 285 -6.59 11.03 10.38
CA ALA A 285 -5.71 11.36 11.49
C ALA A 285 -5.08 12.76 11.38
N ASP A 286 -4.75 13.23 10.18
CA ASP A 286 -3.93 14.42 9.94
C ASP A 286 -4.70 15.74 10.15
N ALA A 287 -6.02 15.72 9.94
CA ALA A 287 -6.88 16.89 10.05
C ALA A 287 -7.19 17.31 11.51
N ASN A 288 -7.22 16.36 12.46
CA ASN A 288 -7.52 16.64 13.87
C ASN A 288 -6.29 17.06 14.69
N LEU A 289 -5.07 16.92 14.16
CA LEU A 289 -3.83 17.32 14.84
C LEU A 289 -3.61 18.85 14.84
N ALA A 290 -4.29 19.60 13.98
CA ALA A 290 -4.05 21.04 13.80
C ALA A 290 -4.28 21.90 15.07
N SER A 291 -5.06 21.44 16.04
CA SER A 291 -5.31 22.15 17.32
C SER A 291 -4.45 21.66 18.49
N THR A 292 -3.55 20.68 18.29
CA THR A 292 -2.71 20.07 19.36
C THR A 292 -1.20 20.24 19.12
N ARG A 293 -0.79 20.92 18.04
CA ARG A 293 0.60 21.05 17.56
C ARG A 293 1.46 22.13 18.25
N ALA A 294 1.50 22.11 19.59
CA ALA A 294 2.41 22.99 20.34
C ALA A 294 3.83 22.40 20.54
N ASP A 295 4.01 21.08 20.42
CA ASP A 295 5.27 20.35 20.70
C ASP A 295 5.83 19.62 19.44
N GLU A 296 5.33 19.96 18.25
CA GLU A 296 5.81 19.44 16.95
C GLU A 296 6.68 20.48 16.23
N VAL A 297 7.69 19.99 15.51
CA VAL A 297 8.69 20.78 14.77
C VAL A 297 8.80 20.23 13.36
N GLN A 298 8.81 21.13 12.37
CA GLN A 298 8.97 20.81 10.96
C GLN A 298 10.45 20.58 10.64
N VAL A 299 10.79 19.42 10.06
CA VAL A 299 12.17 19.05 9.71
C VAL A 299 12.32 18.74 8.21
N PRO A 300 13.46 19.07 7.58
CA PRO A 300 13.71 18.79 6.16
C PRO A 300 13.94 17.29 5.90
N VAL A 301 13.32 16.78 4.84
CA VAL A 301 13.40 15.37 4.41
C VAL A 301 13.97 15.28 3.01
N THR A 302 14.94 14.40 2.80
CA THR A 302 15.51 14.14 1.46
C THR A 302 14.42 13.65 0.50
N VAL A 303 14.33 14.19 -0.71
CA VAL A 303 13.50 13.68 -1.81
C VAL A 303 14.33 12.84 -2.78
N ARG A 304 15.63 13.12 -2.84
CA ARG A 304 16.63 12.35 -3.60
C ARG A 304 17.64 11.74 -2.65
N PRO A 305 18.19 10.56 -2.93
CA PRO A 305 19.29 10.03 -2.14
C PRO A 305 20.46 11.00 -2.20
N VAL A 306 20.99 11.37 -1.03
CA VAL A 306 22.28 12.07 -0.92
C VAL A 306 23.31 11.00 -0.63
N LEU A 307 24.12 10.66 -1.63
CA LEU A 307 25.15 9.64 -1.50
C LEU A 307 26.14 10.02 -0.38
N ALA A 308 26.81 9.03 0.20
CA ALA A 308 27.96 9.23 1.07
C ALA A 308 28.95 10.17 0.39
N TYR A 309 29.57 11.04 1.18
CA TYR A 309 30.62 11.94 0.71
C TYR A 309 30.16 13.02 -0.29
N ALA A 310 28.87 13.11 -0.57
CA ALA A 310 28.28 14.19 -1.35
C ALA A 310 28.08 15.46 -0.51
N VAL A 311 28.16 16.62 -1.16
CA VAL A 311 27.79 17.90 -0.56
C VAL A 311 26.26 17.99 -0.49
N VAL A 312 25.73 18.31 0.67
CA VAL A 312 24.30 18.48 0.90
C VAL A 312 23.82 19.76 0.21
N VAL A 313 23.01 19.58 -0.84
CA VAL A 313 22.45 20.66 -1.68
C VAL A 313 20.94 20.79 -1.51
N ARG A 314 20.40 22.00 -1.70
CA ARG A 314 18.96 22.29 -1.54
C ARG A 314 18.08 21.40 -2.43
N ASP A 315 18.54 21.11 -3.64
CA ASP A 315 17.88 20.23 -4.62
C ASP A 315 17.69 18.78 -4.14
N ALA A 316 18.39 18.34 -3.08
CA ALA A 316 18.14 17.05 -2.47
C ALA A 316 16.84 17.01 -1.67
N PHE A 317 16.35 18.15 -1.17
CA PHE A 317 15.15 18.29 -0.35
C PHE A 317 13.97 18.91 -1.10
N VAL A 318 14.21 19.53 -2.26
CA VAL A 318 13.15 20.12 -3.08
C VAL A 318 12.52 19.03 -3.94
N SER A 319 11.20 18.84 -3.81
CA SER A 319 10.48 17.89 -4.65
C SER A 319 10.46 18.37 -6.10
N PRO A 320 10.90 17.55 -7.08
CA PRO A 320 10.94 17.97 -8.49
C PRO A 320 9.54 18.22 -9.07
N ALA A 321 8.49 17.63 -8.49
CA ALA A 321 7.12 17.81 -8.93
C ALA A 321 6.50 19.13 -8.41
N THR A 322 6.66 19.43 -7.12
CA THR A 322 6.00 20.60 -6.49
C THR A 322 6.91 21.83 -6.41
N ARG A 323 8.23 21.68 -6.57
CA ARG A 323 9.27 22.69 -6.29
C ARG A 323 9.25 23.24 -4.86
N THR A 324 8.52 22.59 -3.95
CA THR A 324 8.51 22.90 -2.52
C THR A 324 9.56 22.06 -1.79
N LEU A 325 10.04 22.59 -0.66
CA LEU A 325 10.94 21.89 0.24
C LEU A 325 10.13 20.79 0.96
N ASN A 326 10.56 19.54 0.84
CA ASN A 326 9.90 18.41 1.47
C ASN A 326 10.23 18.37 2.95
N THR A 327 9.20 18.36 3.78
CA THR A 327 9.31 18.46 5.24
C THR A 327 8.31 17.55 5.90
N GLU A 328 8.67 17.04 7.06
CA GLU A 328 7.79 16.25 7.91
C GLU A 328 7.71 16.88 9.30
N TRP A 329 6.62 16.61 10.01
CA TRP A 329 6.43 17.08 11.38
C TRP A 329 6.80 15.96 12.34
N ILE A 330 7.79 16.22 13.20
CA ILE A 330 8.17 15.30 14.28
C ILE A 330 8.09 16.02 15.63
N SER A 331 7.86 15.30 16.72
CA SER A 331 7.84 15.93 18.05
C SER A 331 9.22 16.51 18.38
N ARG A 332 9.28 17.64 19.09
CA ARG A 332 10.55 18.30 19.45
C ARG A 332 11.49 17.35 20.20
N LYS A 333 10.94 16.58 21.14
CA LYS A 333 11.66 15.55 21.91
C LYS A 333 12.21 14.43 21.02
N GLU A 334 11.54 14.11 19.92
CA GLU A 334 12.02 13.11 18.96
C GLU A 334 13.09 13.67 18.02
N ALA A 335 12.97 14.93 17.59
CA ALA A 335 14.03 15.64 16.86
C ALA A 335 15.32 15.69 17.67
N GLU A 336 15.24 16.06 18.96
CA GLU A 336 16.36 16.08 19.89
C GLU A 336 16.93 14.67 20.14
N ARG A 337 16.08 13.67 20.36
CA ARG A 337 16.49 12.27 20.59
C ARG A 337 17.22 11.65 19.39
N LEU A 338 16.81 12.00 18.17
CA LEU A 338 17.37 11.49 16.92
C LEU A 338 18.50 12.36 16.37
N ASP A 339 18.84 13.47 17.05
CA ASP A 339 19.82 14.47 16.64
C ASP A 339 19.59 14.99 15.20
N VAL A 340 18.31 15.22 14.87
CA VAL A 340 17.85 15.69 13.56
C VAL A 340 18.12 17.18 13.42
N ILE A 341 18.62 17.56 12.25
CA ILE A 341 18.83 18.96 11.87
C ILE A 341 17.48 19.59 11.51
N VAL A 342 17.08 20.61 12.28
CA VAL A 342 15.77 21.26 12.15
C VAL A 342 15.77 22.32 11.05
N SER A 343 16.85 23.09 10.91
CA SER A 343 16.98 24.08 9.84
C SER A 343 17.79 23.52 8.67
N LEU A 344 17.25 23.57 7.45
CA LEU A 344 18.01 23.18 6.27
C LEU A 344 19.31 24.01 6.11
N GLU A 345 19.35 25.24 6.62
CA GLU A 345 20.54 26.11 6.54
C GLU A 345 21.73 25.57 7.35
N GLU A 346 21.48 24.82 8.43
CA GLU A 346 22.53 24.12 9.21
C GLU A 346 23.13 22.95 8.41
N ALA A 347 22.41 22.42 7.42
CA ALA A 347 22.81 21.29 6.60
C ALA A 347 23.49 21.67 5.28
N LEU A 348 23.15 22.81 4.68
CA LEU A 348 23.59 23.16 3.33
C LEU A 348 25.11 23.36 3.28
N GLY A 349 25.77 22.69 2.33
CA GLY A 349 27.22 22.73 2.16
C GLY A 349 28.01 21.77 3.06
N ALA A 350 27.36 21.10 4.00
CA ALA A 350 27.98 20.01 4.75
C ALA A 350 28.21 18.76 3.86
N ILE A 351 29.12 17.88 4.25
CA ILE A 351 29.44 16.63 3.53
C ILE A 351 28.85 15.46 4.30
N THR A 352 28.11 14.59 3.63
CA THR A 352 27.54 13.37 4.25
C THR A 352 28.62 12.34 4.57
N ARG A 353 28.42 11.60 5.66
CA ARG A 353 29.30 10.49 6.11
C ARG A 353 28.91 9.15 5.51
N GLN A 354 27.64 8.97 5.18
CA GLN A 354 27.03 7.74 4.70
C GLN A 354 25.92 8.06 3.69
N ASP A 355 25.46 7.05 2.95
CA ASP A 355 24.30 7.20 2.05
C ASP A 355 23.06 7.56 2.86
N ILE A 356 22.42 8.67 2.48
CA ILE A 356 21.17 9.14 3.06
C ILE A 356 20.09 8.88 2.00
N PRO A 357 19.34 7.77 2.08
CA PRO A 357 18.30 7.46 1.11
C PRO A 357 17.21 8.55 1.09
N ALA A 358 16.45 8.60 0.00
CA ALA A 358 15.27 9.45 -0.07
C ALA A 358 14.25 9.09 1.03
N GLY A 359 13.49 10.08 1.49
CA GLY A 359 12.51 9.96 2.56
C GLY A 359 13.11 9.94 3.97
N HIS A 360 14.35 10.40 4.16
CA HIS A 360 15.02 10.38 5.47
C HIS A 360 15.37 11.79 5.97
N TYR A 361 15.35 11.95 7.29
CA TYR A 361 15.87 13.14 7.98
C TYR A 361 17.38 13.17 7.92
N LEU A 362 17.94 14.38 7.86
CA LEU A 362 19.37 14.60 8.04
C LEU A 362 19.69 14.71 9.53
N ARG A 363 20.61 13.90 10.06
CA ARG A 363 21.11 14.02 11.44
C ARG A 363 22.49 14.64 11.46
N ARG A 364 22.89 15.28 12.57
CA ARG A 364 24.26 15.82 12.68
C ARG A 364 25.32 14.71 12.60
N GLY A 365 25.02 13.53 13.14
CA GLY A 365 25.85 12.34 13.00
C GLY A 365 25.98 11.77 11.57
N ASP A 366 25.09 12.17 10.64
CA ASP A 366 25.20 11.83 9.22
C ASP A 366 26.16 12.74 8.45
N LEU A 367 26.73 13.78 9.10
CA LEU A 367 27.63 14.75 8.50
C LEU A 367 29.07 14.58 9.01
N LEU A 368 30.05 14.69 8.10
CA LEU A 368 31.49 14.63 8.42
C LEU A 368 32.03 15.93 9.02
N SER A 369 31.39 17.06 8.70
CA SER A 369 31.75 18.39 9.18
C SER A 369 30.51 19.26 9.21
N GLY A 370 30.29 19.97 10.31
CA GLY A 370 29.26 21.00 10.40
C GLY A 370 29.47 22.11 9.36
N PRO A 371 28.44 22.96 9.15
CA PRO A 371 28.52 24.04 8.16
C PRO A 371 29.65 25.02 8.52
N PRO A 372 30.27 25.69 7.54
CA PRO A 372 31.24 26.74 7.81
C PRO A 372 30.55 27.86 8.60
N THR A 373 30.96 28.04 9.85
CA THR A 373 30.48 29.15 10.69
C THR A 373 30.76 30.46 9.99
N ALA A 374 29.71 31.25 9.73
CA ALA A 374 29.87 32.62 9.25
C ALA A 374 30.77 33.40 10.23
N PRO A 375 31.66 34.29 9.75
CA PRO A 375 32.52 35.07 10.62
C PRO A 375 31.67 36.04 11.44
N THR A 376 31.55 35.79 12.74
CA THR A 376 30.87 36.70 13.66
C THR A 376 31.71 37.97 13.84
N GLU A 377 31.21 39.10 13.33
CA GLU A 377 31.67 40.43 13.70
C GLU A 377 31.29 40.74 15.16
N ASP A 378 31.96 40.11 16.12
CA ASP A 378 32.12 40.58 17.51
C ASP A 378 32.87 39.53 18.36
N SER A 379 34.20 39.67 18.49
CA SER A 379 34.99 39.15 19.64
C SER A 379 36.49 39.47 19.53
N VAL A 380 36.85 40.76 19.48
CA VAL A 380 38.20 41.20 19.90
C VAL A 380 38.18 41.41 21.41
N ALA A 381 38.52 40.37 22.18
CA ALA A 381 38.71 40.48 23.62
C ALA A 381 39.86 39.57 24.09
N PHE A 382 41.01 40.18 24.41
CA PHE A 382 42.15 39.50 25.02
C PHE A 382 41.79 39.01 26.44
N PRO A 383 42.13 37.77 26.83
CA PRO A 383 42.11 37.37 28.23
C PRO A 383 43.35 37.95 28.94
N THR A 384 43.12 38.88 29.86
CA THR A 384 44.16 39.35 30.79
C THR A 384 44.43 38.30 31.85
N ALA A 385 45.71 37.99 32.07
CA ALA A 385 46.13 37.07 33.12
C ALA A 385 46.04 37.73 34.52
N ARG A 386 45.45 37.00 35.47
CA ARG A 386 45.71 37.10 36.91
C ARG A 386 45.77 35.68 37.46
N GLU A 387 46.94 35.21 37.86
CA GLU A 387 47.56 35.48 39.17
C GLU A 387 46.99 34.54 40.25
N SER A 388 47.54 33.34 40.31
CA SER A 388 47.61 32.51 41.52
C SER A 388 48.88 31.66 41.45
N ASP A 389 49.74 31.84 42.45
CA ASP A 389 51.10 31.28 42.57
C ASP A 389 51.07 30.10 43.61
N PRO A 390 52.17 29.45 44.02
CA PRO A 390 52.44 28.10 43.53
C PRO A 390 52.68 27.05 44.63
N ALA A 391 52.69 25.76 44.29
CA ALA A 391 53.41 24.74 45.08
C ALA A 391 53.80 23.47 44.31
N ASP A 392 55.07 23.09 44.50
CA ASP A 392 55.65 21.74 44.49
C ASP A 392 55.77 20.87 43.21
N ARG A 393 57.03 20.77 42.75
CA ARG A 393 57.81 19.52 42.46
C ARG A 393 57.42 18.69 41.22
N ARG A 394 58.35 18.10 40.44
CA ARG A 394 59.82 17.91 40.58
C ARG A 394 60.41 17.43 39.23
N SER A 395 61.69 17.71 38.97
CA SER A 395 62.63 16.95 38.07
C SER A 395 62.26 16.78 36.57
N SER A 396 63.19 16.82 35.60
CA SER A 396 64.65 17.10 35.66
C SER A 396 65.24 17.34 34.25
N HIS A 397 66.14 18.32 34.16
CA HIS A 397 67.28 18.42 33.22
C HIS A 397 68.27 17.22 33.39
N PRO A 398 69.41 17.07 32.66
CA PRO A 398 70.09 17.96 31.67
C PRO A 398 70.31 17.21 30.31
N THR A 399 71.23 17.49 29.36
CA THR A 399 72.40 18.40 29.20
C THR A 399 72.69 18.63 27.69
N GLY A 400 73.46 19.66 27.32
CA GLY A 400 74.17 19.73 26.02
C GLY A 400 74.45 21.15 25.51
N PRO A 401 75.63 21.74 25.80
CA PRO A 401 75.90 23.17 25.54
C PRO A 401 76.89 23.46 24.38
N GLU A 402 77.08 24.76 24.13
CA GLU A 402 78.08 25.41 23.25
C GLU A 402 77.73 25.45 21.73
N GLN A 403 78.09 26.48 20.96
CA GLN A 403 79.11 27.53 21.17
C GLN A 403 78.75 28.90 20.54
N ARG A 404 79.52 29.96 20.84
CA ARG A 404 79.22 31.40 20.57
C ARG A 404 79.85 31.97 19.28
N ARG A 405 79.20 32.98 18.66
CA ARG A 405 79.72 34.34 18.23
C ARG A 405 78.68 34.98 17.26
N ASN A 406 78.20 36.21 17.48
CA ASN A 406 78.78 37.54 17.12
C ASN A 406 79.04 37.69 15.60
N SER A 407 78.64 38.76 14.88
CA SER A 407 78.09 40.07 15.29
C SER A 407 77.38 40.83 14.13
N ASP A 408 76.82 42.00 14.47
CA ASP A 408 76.58 43.21 13.64
C ASP A 408 75.28 43.40 12.81
N SER A 409 74.72 44.60 12.99
CA SER A 409 73.42 45.15 12.53
C SER A 409 73.57 45.97 11.21
N PRO A 410 72.56 46.75 10.73
CA PRO A 410 71.10 46.73 10.94
C PRO A 410 70.24 46.86 9.64
N ALA A 411 68.91 46.85 9.82
CA ALA A 411 67.89 47.55 9.01
C ALA A 411 67.57 47.12 7.55
N SER A 412 66.43 46.43 7.39
CA SER A 412 65.33 46.89 6.51
C SER A 412 64.02 46.10 6.76
N THR A 413 62.89 46.73 6.42
CA THR A 413 61.49 46.34 6.71
C THR A 413 61.04 45.02 6.03
N PRO A 414 60.22 44.17 6.69
CA PRO A 414 59.74 42.92 6.10
C PRO A 414 58.38 43.06 5.37
N HIS A 415 58.29 42.53 4.16
CA HIS A 415 57.05 42.11 3.50
C HIS A 415 57.21 40.67 2.95
N PRO A 416 56.10 39.93 2.72
CA PRO A 416 56.10 38.47 2.82
C PRO A 416 56.72 37.73 1.62
N LYS A 417 57.11 36.49 1.88
CA LYS A 417 57.79 35.60 0.93
C LYS A 417 56.83 35.05 -0.13
N GLU A 418 57.12 35.34 -1.40
CA GLU A 418 56.76 34.44 -2.50
C GLU A 418 57.83 33.36 -2.63
N GLN A 419 57.46 32.09 -2.81
CA GLN A 419 58.39 30.99 -3.02
C GLN A 419 58.32 30.44 -4.44
N PHE A 420 59.47 30.51 -5.12
CA PHE A 420 59.94 29.59 -6.15
C PHE A 420 58.99 29.20 -7.29
N VAL A 421 59.02 30.03 -8.34
CA VAL A 421 58.89 29.52 -9.71
C VAL A 421 60.22 28.89 -10.11
N SER A 422 60.23 27.62 -10.49
CA SER A 422 61.38 26.99 -11.17
C SER A 422 61.08 26.91 -12.66
N VAL A 423 61.83 27.67 -13.47
CA VAL A 423 61.81 27.58 -14.93
C VAL A 423 62.91 26.63 -15.36
N LEU A 424 62.54 25.57 -16.08
CA LEU A 424 63.44 24.83 -16.95
C LEU A 424 62.74 24.68 -18.30
N GLN A 425 63.45 25.07 -19.35
CA GLN A 425 62.96 25.21 -20.73
C GLN A 425 63.90 24.44 -21.66
N GLU A 426 63.38 24.07 -22.83
CA GLU A 426 63.99 23.34 -23.97
C GLU A 426 63.70 21.83 -24.04
N PRO A 427 63.68 21.23 -25.25
CA PRO A 427 63.13 21.78 -26.50
C PRO A 427 62.14 20.82 -27.18
N ALA A 428 61.54 21.24 -28.30
CA ALA A 428 60.67 20.38 -29.10
C ALA A 428 61.49 19.48 -30.04
N ASP A 429 61.30 18.15 -29.97
CA ASP A 429 60.77 17.36 -31.11
C ASP A 429 60.46 15.89 -30.77
N VAL A 430 59.43 15.37 -31.43
CA VAL A 430 59.02 13.96 -31.66
C VAL A 430 59.56 12.84 -30.74
N THR A 431 58.68 12.27 -29.89
CA THR A 431 58.38 10.80 -29.82
C THR A 431 57.18 10.52 -28.91
N SER A 432 56.52 9.37 -29.08
CA SER A 432 55.22 9.04 -28.47
C SER A 432 55.27 8.87 -26.94
N SER A 433 54.52 9.68 -26.19
CA SER A 433 54.34 9.51 -24.76
C SER A 433 53.33 8.40 -24.42
N ALA A 434 53.72 7.48 -23.54
CA ALA A 434 52.77 6.68 -22.78
C ALA A 434 52.05 7.60 -21.75
N PRO A 435 50.79 7.29 -21.36
CA PRO A 435 50.10 8.06 -20.32
C PRO A 435 50.81 7.88 -18.97
N SER A 436 51.28 8.97 -18.36
CA SER A 436 51.83 8.93 -17.01
C SER A 436 50.70 8.76 -15.99
N ALA A 437 50.89 7.87 -15.01
CA ALA A 437 49.93 7.66 -13.93
C ALA A 437 49.87 8.92 -13.03
N THR A 438 48.76 9.65 -13.08
CA THR A 438 48.52 10.79 -12.20
C THR A 438 48.01 10.33 -10.84
N ALA A 439 48.89 10.35 -9.83
CA ALA A 439 48.47 10.27 -8.43
C ALA A 439 47.57 11.49 -8.09
N VAL A 440 46.43 11.26 -7.45
CA VAL A 440 45.40 12.30 -7.25
C VAL A 440 45.70 13.17 -6.02
N GLY A 441 46.71 14.04 -6.11
CA GLY A 441 47.17 14.89 -5.00
C GLY A 441 46.38 16.20 -4.77
N ASP A 442 46.05 16.93 -5.84
CA ASP A 442 45.78 18.38 -5.74
C ASP A 442 44.29 18.79 -5.66
N ARG A 443 43.37 17.87 -5.34
CA ARG A 443 41.93 18.19 -5.16
C ARG A 443 41.51 17.98 -3.70
N PRO A 444 41.35 19.06 -2.89
CA PRO A 444 41.14 18.96 -1.44
C PRO A 444 39.81 18.31 -0.99
N ALA A 445 38.91 17.99 -1.94
CA ALA A 445 37.70 17.23 -1.67
C ALA A 445 37.91 15.70 -1.70
N ILE A 446 38.80 15.18 -2.55
CA ILE A 446 38.93 13.71 -2.77
C ILE A 446 39.88 13.08 -1.74
N THR A 447 40.91 13.81 -1.31
CA THR A 447 41.94 13.32 -0.37
C THR A 447 41.39 12.93 1.01
N ARG A 448 40.16 13.35 1.37
CA ARG A 448 39.48 12.94 2.61
C ARG A 448 38.90 11.52 2.58
N PHE A 449 38.73 10.92 1.39
CA PHE A 449 38.11 9.59 1.23
C PHE A 449 39.14 8.48 1.00
N ILE A 450 40.42 8.84 0.94
CA ILE A 450 41.53 7.89 0.91
C ILE A 450 41.79 7.45 2.36
N PRO A 451 41.69 6.16 2.70
CA PRO A 451 42.03 5.68 4.04
C PRO A 451 43.49 5.99 4.39
N PRO A 452 43.83 6.20 5.68
CA PRO A 452 45.22 6.38 6.08
C PRO A 452 46.04 5.12 5.73
N GLY A 453 47.26 5.32 5.21
CA GLY A 453 48.10 4.22 4.74
C GLY A 453 47.71 3.68 3.36
N HIS A 454 46.92 4.43 2.59
CA HIS A 454 46.58 4.11 1.21
C HIS A 454 46.86 5.29 0.28
N THR A 455 47.12 4.98 -1.00
CA THR A 455 47.30 5.94 -2.08
C THR A 455 46.25 5.67 -3.18
N ALA A 456 45.63 6.73 -3.69
CA ALA A 456 44.55 6.62 -4.69
C ALA A 456 45.06 6.70 -6.14
N PHE A 457 44.70 5.70 -6.94
CA PHE A 457 44.94 5.65 -8.37
C PHE A 457 43.65 5.82 -9.17
N ALA A 458 43.70 6.64 -10.22
CA ALA A 458 42.62 6.77 -11.19
C ALA A 458 42.87 5.80 -12.36
N ILE A 459 42.20 4.65 -12.35
CA ILE A 459 42.38 3.59 -13.37
C ILE A 459 41.31 3.75 -14.46
N PRO A 460 41.67 3.91 -15.75
CA PRO A 460 40.72 3.99 -16.86
C PRO A 460 39.76 2.80 -16.90
N LEU A 461 38.46 3.05 -17.07
CA LEU A 461 37.43 1.99 -17.01
C LEU A 461 37.70 0.83 -17.97
N ARG A 462 38.16 1.13 -19.20
CA ARG A 462 38.54 0.15 -20.23
C ARG A 462 39.70 -0.78 -19.85
N GLN A 463 40.47 -0.44 -18.81
CA GLN A 463 41.57 -1.27 -18.29
C GLN A 463 41.13 -2.18 -17.14
N ILE A 464 39.88 -2.11 -16.67
CA ILE A 464 39.40 -2.91 -15.53
C ILE A 464 38.31 -3.87 -16.00
N TYR A 465 38.56 -5.17 -15.89
CA TYR A 465 37.59 -6.22 -16.17
C TYR A 465 36.70 -6.47 -14.94
N GLY A 466 35.38 -6.43 -15.12
CA GLY A 466 34.39 -6.51 -14.05
C GLY A 466 34.07 -5.18 -13.35
N ALA A 467 34.54 -4.05 -13.90
CA ALA A 467 34.33 -2.73 -13.33
C ALA A 467 32.85 -2.29 -13.25
N GLU A 468 32.01 -2.84 -14.13
CA GLU A 468 30.56 -2.68 -14.13
C GLU A 468 29.86 -3.24 -12.87
N HIS A 469 30.60 -3.99 -12.03
CA HIS A 469 30.10 -4.58 -10.79
C HIS A 469 30.64 -3.87 -9.52
N LEU A 470 31.57 -2.92 -9.66
CA LEU A 470 32.19 -2.22 -8.54
C LEU A 470 31.24 -1.18 -7.91
N GLN A 471 31.15 -1.19 -6.58
CA GLN A 471 30.48 -0.18 -5.75
C GLN A 471 31.50 0.52 -4.85
N ILE A 472 31.18 1.75 -4.41
CA ILE A 472 32.04 2.49 -3.47
C ILE A 472 32.09 1.73 -2.15
N GLY A 473 33.30 1.50 -1.63
CA GLY A 473 33.53 0.75 -0.40
C GLY A 473 33.68 -0.76 -0.57
N ASP A 474 33.56 -1.30 -1.80
CA ASP A 474 33.96 -2.69 -2.07
C ASP A 474 35.47 -2.86 -1.80
N SER A 475 35.82 -3.90 -1.04
CA SER A 475 37.20 -4.41 -0.94
C SER A 475 37.43 -5.45 -2.03
N ILE A 476 38.49 -5.26 -2.80
CA ILE A 476 38.81 -6.04 -3.99
C ILE A 476 40.32 -6.35 -4.06
N ASP A 477 40.66 -7.52 -4.59
CA ASP A 477 42.03 -7.79 -4.99
C ASP A 477 42.20 -7.44 -6.48
N LEU A 478 43.32 -6.79 -6.81
CA LEU A 478 43.66 -6.39 -8.18
C LEU A 478 44.78 -7.27 -8.74
N MET A 479 44.46 -7.97 -9.83
CA MET A 479 45.44 -8.70 -10.64
C MET A 479 45.65 -7.98 -11.97
N ALA A 480 46.88 -7.83 -12.46
CA ALA A 480 47.13 -7.27 -13.79
C ALA A 480 47.65 -8.33 -14.76
N SER A 481 47.20 -8.24 -16.01
CA SER A 481 47.73 -8.99 -17.16
C SER A 481 48.15 -8.00 -18.25
N TYR A 482 49.17 -8.32 -19.05
CA TYR A 482 49.57 -7.51 -20.20
C TYR A 482 49.69 -8.40 -21.45
N SER A 483 49.62 -7.80 -22.64
CA SER A 483 49.77 -8.54 -23.90
C SER A 483 51.22 -8.97 -24.10
N LEU A 484 51.45 -10.24 -24.46
CA LEU A 484 52.77 -10.74 -24.88
C LEU A 484 53.06 -10.43 -26.36
N GLN A 485 52.12 -9.83 -27.07
CA GLN A 485 52.31 -9.40 -28.45
C GLN A 485 53.02 -8.05 -28.46
N ARG A 486 54.33 -8.07 -28.68
CA ARG A 486 55.09 -6.86 -28.97
C ARG A 486 54.78 -6.43 -30.41
N LEU A 487 53.98 -5.38 -30.56
CA LEU A 487 53.93 -4.60 -31.80
C LEU A 487 55.36 -4.15 -32.12
N ARG A 488 55.90 -4.66 -33.23
CA ARG A 488 57.18 -4.23 -33.75
C ARG A 488 56.92 -3.39 -35.00
N ASP A 489 57.00 -2.08 -34.80
CA ASP A 489 56.91 -1.10 -35.86
C ASP A 489 58.23 -1.14 -36.64
N GLU A 490 58.25 -1.86 -37.76
CA GLU A 490 59.40 -1.86 -38.67
C GLU A 490 59.16 -0.83 -39.77
N GLU A 491 60.01 0.19 -39.81
CA GLU A 491 59.94 1.33 -40.74
C GLU A 491 61.01 1.15 -41.84
N GLU A 492 60.65 0.41 -42.89
CA GLU A 492 61.53 0.13 -44.02
C GLU A 492 61.54 1.31 -45.00
N THR A 493 62.71 1.91 -45.24
CA THR A 493 62.88 3.09 -46.11
C THR A 493 63.48 2.69 -47.46
N GLU A 494 62.62 2.47 -48.46
CA GLU A 494 63.05 2.17 -49.84
C GLU A 494 63.28 3.48 -50.61
N THR A 495 64.55 3.83 -50.88
CA THR A 495 64.87 4.98 -51.74
C THR A 495 64.98 4.52 -53.19
N ARG A 496 64.07 5.02 -54.04
CA ARG A 496 64.05 4.71 -55.46
C ARG A 496 65.13 5.46 -56.25
N PRO A 497 65.53 4.96 -57.44
CA PRO A 497 66.55 5.60 -58.28
C PRO A 497 66.14 6.98 -58.85
N ASP A 498 64.88 7.40 -58.67
CA ASP A 498 64.40 8.76 -58.96
C ASP A 498 64.61 9.75 -57.79
N GLY A 499 65.18 9.27 -56.67
CA GLY A 499 65.40 10.06 -55.45
C GLY A 499 64.19 10.09 -54.50
N THR A 500 63.09 9.43 -54.81
CA THR A 500 61.93 9.35 -53.89
C THR A 500 62.17 8.33 -52.79
N VAL A 501 62.07 8.77 -51.53
CA VAL A 501 62.14 7.90 -50.35
C VAL A 501 60.72 7.43 -50.02
N ILE A 502 60.46 6.14 -50.17
CA ILE A 502 59.20 5.51 -49.75
C ILE A 502 59.42 4.87 -48.38
N VAL A 503 58.84 5.49 -47.37
CA VAL A 503 58.75 4.95 -46.02
C VAL A 503 57.59 3.94 -45.98
N ARG A 504 57.87 2.65 -45.79
CA ARG A 504 56.86 1.62 -45.49
C ARG A 504 56.91 1.31 -44.00
N LYS A 505 55.87 1.69 -43.27
CA LYS A 505 55.62 1.18 -41.91
C LYS A 505 54.88 -0.13 -42.01
N SER A 506 55.50 -1.21 -41.56
CA SER A 506 54.84 -2.50 -41.36
C SER A 506 54.78 -2.81 -39.86
N GLU A 507 53.56 -2.82 -39.32
CA GLU A 507 53.28 -3.37 -38.00
C GLU A 507 53.31 -4.90 -38.11
N SER A 508 54.29 -5.55 -37.49
CA SER A 508 54.36 -7.02 -37.41
C SER A 508 54.09 -7.50 -35.99
N LEU A 509 53.14 -8.45 -35.86
CA LEU A 509 52.80 -9.11 -34.61
C LEU A 509 53.59 -10.41 -34.48
N THR A 510 54.83 -10.33 -34.00
CA THR A 510 55.59 -11.53 -33.60
C THR A 510 55.16 -11.97 -32.20
N PRO A 511 54.50 -13.14 -32.03
CA PRO A 511 54.16 -13.65 -30.70
C PRO A 511 55.43 -14.07 -29.95
N GLN A 512 55.59 -13.57 -28.72
CA GLN A 512 56.71 -13.98 -27.88
C GLN A 512 56.40 -15.34 -27.25
N THR A 513 57.18 -16.38 -27.61
CA THR A 513 56.98 -17.73 -27.08
C THR A 513 57.39 -17.80 -25.60
N THR A 514 56.44 -18.05 -24.71
CA THR A 514 56.71 -18.39 -23.31
C THR A 514 57.14 -19.86 -23.19
N GLN A 515 57.68 -20.25 -22.04
CA GLN A 515 58.04 -21.66 -21.76
C GLN A 515 56.85 -22.50 -21.24
N ARG A 516 55.65 -21.92 -21.15
CA ARG A 516 54.44 -22.56 -20.61
C ARG A 516 53.41 -22.81 -21.70
N THR A 517 52.50 -23.74 -21.44
CA THR A 517 51.53 -24.20 -22.44
C THR A 517 50.40 -23.20 -22.63
N TRP A 518 49.77 -23.21 -23.81
CA TRP A 518 48.69 -22.28 -24.16
C TRP A 518 47.49 -22.32 -23.20
N GLU A 519 47.25 -23.49 -22.59
CA GLU A 519 46.18 -23.71 -21.61
C GLU A 519 46.47 -23.03 -20.26
N GLU A 520 47.76 -22.77 -19.93
CA GLU A 520 48.18 -22.12 -18.68
C GLU A 520 48.16 -20.59 -18.77
N THR A 521 48.32 -20.00 -19.96
CA THR A 521 48.49 -18.53 -20.13
C THR A 521 47.23 -17.76 -20.52
N PHE A 522 46.05 -18.39 -20.51
CA PHE A 522 44.79 -17.80 -21.01
C PHE A 522 44.94 -17.19 -22.44
N GLY A 523 45.76 -17.82 -23.29
CA GLY A 523 46.08 -17.35 -24.65
C GLY A 523 47.27 -16.38 -24.72
N ASN A 524 47.16 -15.33 -25.56
CA ASN A 524 48.26 -14.41 -25.92
C ASN A 524 48.66 -13.39 -24.83
N ARG A 525 48.29 -13.61 -23.56
CA ARG A 525 48.55 -12.68 -22.45
C ARG A 525 49.57 -13.25 -21.48
N ALA A 526 50.27 -12.36 -20.80
CA ALA A 526 51.12 -12.73 -19.68
C ALA A 526 50.26 -13.21 -18.51
N GLU A 527 50.84 -14.06 -17.65
CA GLU A 527 50.16 -14.58 -16.48
C GLU A 527 49.66 -13.43 -15.59
N PRO A 528 48.41 -13.50 -15.08
CA PRO A 528 47.90 -12.48 -14.19
C PRO A 528 48.67 -12.54 -12.86
N TRP A 529 49.35 -11.46 -12.52
CA TRP A 529 50.06 -11.32 -11.25
C TRP A 529 49.28 -10.43 -10.30
N PHE A 530 49.37 -10.68 -9.00
CA PHE A 530 48.76 -9.83 -7.98
C PHE A 530 49.50 -8.49 -7.92
N VAL A 531 48.74 -7.40 -7.89
CA VAL A 531 49.25 -6.03 -7.95
C VAL A 531 48.75 -5.20 -6.77
N ALA A 532 47.54 -5.47 -6.26
CA ALA A 532 47.12 -5.00 -4.95
C ALA A 532 46.22 -6.03 -4.25
N SER A 533 46.28 -6.04 -2.92
CA SER A 533 45.39 -6.78 -2.02
C SER A 533 44.56 -5.81 -1.18
N ASP A 534 43.32 -6.18 -0.86
CA ASP A 534 42.38 -5.35 -0.06
C ASP A 534 42.23 -3.89 -0.56
N ALA A 535 42.30 -3.69 -1.89
CA ALA A 535 42.15 -2.36 -2.48
C ALA A 535 40.68 -1.91 -2.39
N ILE A 536 40.45 -0.64 -2.07
CA ILE A 536 39.12 -0.09 -1.77
C ILE A 536 38.67 0.83 -2.89
N VAL A 537 37.45 0.62 -3.42
CA VAL A 537 36.86 1.53 -4.41
C VAL A 537 36.40 2.82 -3.72
N VAL A 538 37.02 3.96 -4.03
CA VAL A 538 36.79 5.24 -3.32
C VAL A 538 35.84 6.19 -4.04
N ALA A 539 35.78 6.14 -5.38
CA ALA A 539 34.85 6.98 -6.15
C ALA A 539 34.23 6.21 -7.32
N PRO A 540 32.95 6.49 -7.65
CA PRO A 540 32.15 5.61 -8.50
C PRO A 540 32.47 5.77 -9.98
N VAL A 541 32.29 4.67 -10.71
CA VAL A 541 32.02 4.70 -12.15
C VAL A 541 30.73 5.48 -12.39
N GLY A 542 30.72 6.44 -13.30
CA GLY A 542 29.56 7.27 -13.54
C GLY A 542 28.41 6.55 -14.26
N PHE A 543 27.46 5.96 -13.53
CA PHE A 543 26.10 5.73 -14.02
C PHE A 543 25.04 5.84 -12.89
N PRO A 544 23.85 6.43 -13.13
CA PRO A 544 23.42 7.09 -14.36
C PRO A 544 24.20 8.39 -14.59
N ALA A 545 24.62 8.60 -15.84
CA ALA A 545 25.26 9.85 -16.22
C ALA A 545 24.35 11.04 -15.88
N PRO A 546 24.87 12.13 -15.28
CA PRO A 546 24.07 13.32 -15.02
C PRO A 546 23.49 13.85 -16.34
N ALA A 547 22.25 14.35 -16.33
CA ALA A 547 21.51 14.72 -17.54
C ALA A 547 22.20 15.81 -18.41
N SER A 548 23.20 16.51 -17.87
CA SER A 548 24.11 17.40 -18.61
C SER A 548 25.02 16.66 -19.59
N ALA A 549 25.50 15.46 -19.25
CA ALA A 549 26.37 14.65 -20.10
C ALA A 549 25.60 14.02 -21.28
N LEU A 550 24.36 13.57 -21.05
CA LEU A 550 23.49 13.06 -22.13
C LEU A 550 23.21 14.13 -23.20
N ARG A 551 22.99 15.39 -22.79
CA ARG A 551 22.81 16.50 -23.74
C ARG A 551 24.07 16.83 -24.56
N ALA A 552 25.26 16.61 -24.02
CA ALA A 552 26.52 16.80 -24.77
C ALA A 552 26.76 15.68 -25.80
N ILE A 553 26.17 14.50 -25.59
CA ILE A 553 26.26 13.34 -26.49
C ILE A 553 25.21 13.44 -27.61
N GLU A 554 24.02 13.96 -27.34
CA GLU A 554 22.98 14.17 -28.38
C GLU A 554 23.20 15.42 -29.26
N SER A 555 23.96 16.43 -28.80
CA SER A 555 24.12 17.71 -29.51
C SER A 555 25.18 17.73 -30.64
N THR A 556 25.73 16.59 -31.05
CA THR A 556 26.76 16.48 -32.10
C THR A 556 26.36 15.52 -33.23
N GLY A 557 25.10 15.61 -33.65
CA GLY A 557 24.59 14.93 -34.83
C GLY A 557 24.79 15.74 -36.12
N ASP A 558 26.01 15.76 -36.67
CA ASP A 558 26.24 16.21 -38.05
C ASP A 558 27.01 15.15 -38.87
N SER A 559 26.61 14.97 -40.14
CA SER A 559 26.58 13.65 -40.77
C SER A 559 27.56 13.50 -41.95
N ALA A 560 28.88 13.44 -41.70
CA ALA A 560 29.86 13.35 -42.80
C ALA A 560 31.12 12.45 -42.63
N THR A 561 31.47 11.94 -41.43
CA THR A 561 32.73 11.16 -41.26
C THR A 561 32.57 9.97 -40.30
N ARG A 562 32.21 8.78 -40.81
CA ARG A 562 31.98 7.58 -39.98
C ARG A 562 32.61 6.31 -40.58
N ARG A 563 33.93 6.12 -40.39
CA ARG A 563 34.63 4.85 -40.67
C ARG A 563 35.64 4.33 -39.64
N ASP A 564 36.20 5.15 -38.74
CA ASP A 564 37.27 4.70 -37.81
C ASP A 564 36.88 4.54 -36.33
N ASN A 565 35.63 4.84 -35.94
CA ASN A 565 35.22 4.81 -34.52
C ASN A 565 34.79 3.41 -34.05
N ALA A 566 35.75 2.48 -33.97
CA ALA A 566 35.63 1.19 -33.28
C ALA A 566 36.15 1.23 -31.81
N ARG A 567 36.44 2.42 -31.27
CA ARG A 567 36.86 2.64 -29.87
C ARG A 567 35.67 3.01 -28.99
N GLY A 568 34.89 2.01 -28.58
CA GLY A 568 33.88 2.16 -27.53
C GLY A 568 34.49 1.98 -26.13
N PHE A 569 33.79 2.51 -25.11
CA PHE A 569 34.11 2.40 -23.66
C PHE A 569 35.20 3.32 -23.06
N ASP A 570 35.36 4.54 -23.57
CA ASP A 570 36.03 5.63 -22.82
C ASP A 570 35.09 6.23 -21.75
N GLY A 571 34.79 5.44 -20.72
CA GLY A 571 34.12 5.90 -19.50
C GLY A 571 35.07 6.63 -18.54
N PRO A 572 34.53 7.37 -17.54
CA PRO A 572 35.36 8.03 -16.52
C PRO A 572 36.19 6.99 -15.75
N PRO A 573 37.43 7.33 -15.32
CA PRO A 573 38.28 6.42 -14.57
C PRO A 573 37.70 6.13 -13.17
N VAL A 574 37.96 4.92 -12.68
CA VAL A 574 37.59 4.48 -11.33
C VAL A 574 38.70 4.89 -10.37
N ILE A 575 38.36 5.47 -9.22
CA ILE A 575 39.36 5.79 -8.19
C ILE A 575 39.39 4.66 -7.18
N ILE A 576 40.54 3.99 -7.09
CA ILE A 576 40.79 2.88 -6.18
C ILE A 576 41.92 3.31 -5.23
N ALA A 577 41.68 3.23 -3.92
CA ALA A 577 42.71 3.35 -2.90
C ALA A 577 43.41 2.00 -2.71
N VAL A 578 44.72 2.03 -2.82
CA VAL A 578 45.62 0.87 -2.74
C VAL A 578 46.48 1.07 -1.50
N ASP A 579 46.67 0.03 -0.68
CA ASP A 579 47.58 0.06 0.47
C ASP A 579 48.98 0.55 0.05
N ASP A 580 49.61 1.40 0.86
CA ASP A 580 50.89 2.03 0.52
C ASP A 580 52.02 1.02 0.19
N ARG A 581 51.89 -0.25 0.61
CA ARG A 581 52.79 -1.36 0.26
C ARG A 581 52.68 -1.80 -1.21
N ASP A 582 51.50 -1.67 -1.81
CA ASP A 582 51.17 -2.19 -3.15
C ASP A 582 51.26 -1.10 -4.24
N VAL A 583 51.55 0.15 -3.85
CA VAL A 583 51.63 1.35 -4.70
C VAL A 583 52.65 1.21 -5.84
N GLU A 584 53.83 0.65 -5.59
CA GLU A 584 54.86 0.48 -6.62
C GLU A 584 54.42 -0.54 -7.69
N ALA A 585 53.72 -1.60 -7.28
CA ALA A 585 53.18 -2.61 -8.19
C ALA A 585 52.06 -2.00 -9.06
N VAL A 586 51.12 -1.26 -8.47
CA VAL A 586 50.01 -0.62 -9.23
C VAL A 586 50.52 0.47 -10.17
N ALA A 587 51.48 1.29 -9.74
CA ALA A 587 52.15 2.26 -10.63
C ALA A 587 52.87 1.57 -11.80
N THR A 588 53.59 0.47 -11.55
CA THR A 588 54.28 -0.32 -12.59
C THR A 588 53.29 -0.94 -13.58
N ALA A 589 52.18 -1.49 -13.09
CA ALA A 589 51.11 -2.02 -13.92
C ALA A 589 50.45 -0.91 -14.78
N LEU A 590 50.16 0.26 -14.22
CA LEU A 590 49.61 1.40 -14.97
C LEU A 590 50.58 1.98 -16.00
N ALA A 591 51.88 1.98 -15.73
CA ALA A 591 52.92 2.37 -16.68
C ALA A 591 53.12 1.34 -17.81
N THR A 592 52.67 0.09 -17.61
CA THR A 592 52.75 -0.96 -18.63
C THR A 592 51.67 -0.75 -19.69
N ARG A 593 52.10 -0.46 -20.92
CA ARG A 593 51.19 -0.28 -22.06
C ARG A 593 50.34 -1.56 -22.26
N ASP A 594 49.04 -1.37 -22.44
CA ASP A 594 48.03 -2.42 -22.61
C ASP A 594 47.88 -3.39 -21.42
N ALA A 595 48.26 -2.96 -20.21
CA ALA A 595 47.87 -3.63 -18.98
C ALA A 595 46.35 -3.60 -18.77
N LEU A 596 45.80 -4.75 -18.35
CA LEU A 596 44.40 -4.95 -18.00
C LEU A 596 44.31 -5.57 -16.60
N PHE A 597 43.70 -4.82 -15.70
CA PHE A 597 43.35 -5.19 -14.35
C PHE A 597 42.12 -6.10 -14.36
N THR A 598 42.13 -7.11 -13.51
CA THR A 598 41.01 -8.02 -13.24
C THR A 598 40.70 -7.92 -11.75
N VAL A 599 39.42 -7.71 -11.43
CA VAL A 599 38.93 -7.57 -10.06
C VAL A 599 38.54 -8.95 -9.52
N ALA A 600 39.08 -9.32 -8.36
CA ALA A 600 38.53 -10.41 -7.55
C ALA A 600 37.77 -9.83 -6.36
N PHE A 601 36.50 -10.25 -6.20
CA PHE A 601 35.63 -9.79 -5.12
C PHE A 601 35.75 -10.70 -3.90
N HIS A 602 35.97 -10.10 -2.73
CA HIS A 602 35.79 -10.80 -1.46
C HIS A 602 34.30 -11.08 -1.22
N ALA A 603 33.95 -12.33 -0.94
CA ALA A 603 32.57 -12.68 -0.60
C ALA A 603 32.24 -12.08 0.78
N SER A 604 31.43 -11.01 0.79
CA SER A 604 31.03 -10.24 1.98
C SER A 604 30.86 -11.12 3.23
N GLU A 605 31.91 -11.14 4.05
CA GLU A 605 31.83 -11.81 5.35
C GLU A 605 30.90 -10.98 6.23
N LYS A 606 29.80 -11.61 6.64
CA LYS A 606 28.65 -10.95 7.27
C LYS A 606 29.09 -9.93 8.32
N ALA A 607 28.85 -8.64 8.02
CA ALA A 607 28.88 -7.57 9.00
C ALA A 607 28.12 -8.03 10.25
N THR A 608 28.83 -8.07 11.37
CA THR A 608 28.34 -8.69 12.61
C THR A 608 27.08 -7.99 13.09
N SER A 609 26.03 -8.78 13.32
CA SER A 609 24.70 -8.26 13.61
C SER A 609 24.68 -7.38 14.86
N ASN A 610 24.34 -6.10 14.70
CA ASN A 610 23.95 -5.25 15.82
C ASN A 610 22.79 -5.90 16.58
N SER A 611 23.03 -6.31 17.83
CA SER A 611 22.16 -7.20 18.63
C SER A 611 20.75 -6.66 18.95
N ARG A 612 20.42 -5.45 18.49
CA ARG A 612 19.14 -4.77 18.70
C ARG A 612 18.13 -4.97 17.57
N GLN A 613 18.51 -5.57 16.44
CA GLN A 613 17.62 -5.79 15.29
C GLN A 613 17.52 -7.28 14.92
N LYS A 614 16.30 -7.72 14.61
CA LYS A 614 15.96 -9.09 14.22
C LYS A 614 15.34 -9.06 12.81
N VAL A 615 15.79 -9.94 11.92
CA VAL A 615 15.22 -10.08 10.57
C VAL A 615 14.18 -11.19 10.59
N ILE A 616 12.90 -10.82 10.47
CA ILE A 616 11.76 -11.73 10.53
C ILE A 616 11.21 -12.05 9.14
N ALA A 617 10.59 -13.22 9.01
CA ALA A 617 9.89 -13.63 7.80
C ALA A 617 8.46 -13.03 7.78
N VAL A 618 8.03 -12.51 6.61
CA VAL A 618 6.68 -11.95 6.42
C VAL A 618 6.06 -12.40 5.09
N ALA A 619 4.74 -12.64 5.07
CA ALA A 619 4.08 -13.30 3.95
C ALA A 619 4.19 -12.48 2.64
N PRO A 620 4.68 -13.07 1.53
CA PRO A 620 4.88 -12.35 0.27
C PRO A 620 3.57 -11.96 -0.41
N GLU A 621 2.56 -12.80 -0.24
CA GLU A 621 1.18 -12.72 -0.75
C GLU A 621 0.22 -13.34 0.27
N SER A 622 -1.08 -13.36 -0.02
CA SER A 622 -2.04 -14.00 0.88
C SER A 622 -2.02 -15.52 0.70
N ILE A 623 -1.65 -16.25 1.76
CA ILE A 623 -1.57 -17.70 1.79
C ILE A 623 -2.80 -18.24 2.53
N PRO A 624 -3.65 -19.07 1.90
CA PRO A 624 -4.89 -19.53 2.54
C PRO A 624 -4.62 -20.54 3.67
N ALA A 625 -5.54 -20.58 4.62
CA ALA A 625 -5.60 -21.61 5.66
C ALA A 625 -5.53 -23.01 5.05
N LEU A 626 -4.95 -23.93 5.81
CA LEU A 626 -4.82 -25.35 5.46
C LEU A 626 -3.97 -25.64 4.22
N SER A 627 -3.27 -24.65 3.68
CA SER A 627 -2.23 -24.87 2.66
C SER A 627 -0.89 -25.25 3.28
N GLU A 628 -0.10 -26.02 2.54
CA GLU A 628 1.26 -26.38 2.91
C GLU A 628 2.21 -25.21 2.62
N LEU A 629 2.98 -24.78 3.62
CA LEU A 629 4.05 -23.81 3.41
C LEU A 629 5.21 -24.48 2.67
N SER A 630 5.20 -24.34 1.35
CA SER A 630 6.29 -24.78 0.46
C SER A 630 7.21 -23.62 0.09
N GLU A 631 8.43 -23.93 -0.32
CA GLU A 631 9.41 -22.92 -0.73
C GLU A 631 8.92 -22.10 -1.94
N SER A 632 8.15 -22.71 -2.86
CA SER A 632 7.52 -22.04 -4.01
C SER A 632 6.44 -21.05 -3.60
N VAL A 633 5.53 -21.43 -2.68
CA VAL A 633 4.53 -20.50 -2.10
C VAL A 633 5.23 -19.37 -1.34
N TRP A 634 6.37 -19.66 -0.70
CA TRP A 634 7.13 -18.68 0.06
C TRP A 634 7.92 -17.66 -0.79
N HIS A 635 8.39 -18.07 -1.96
CA HIS A 635 9.09 -17.18 -2.89
C HIS A 635 8.12 -16.45 -3.83
N GLY A 636 6.96 -17.05 -4.13
CA GLY A 636 6.06 -16.62 -5.17
C GLY A 636 6.81 -16.45 -6.50
N ASN A 637 6.49 -15.42 -7.27
CA ASN A 637 7.21 -15.06 -8.49
C ASN A 637 8.52 -14.26 -8.25
N ARG A 638 9.07 -14.23 -7.03
CA ARG A 638 10.26 -13.43 -6.68
C ARG A 638 11.48 -14.30 -6.39
N ARG A 639 12.66 -13.86 -6.81
CA ARG A 639 13.95 -14.56 -6.58
C ARG A 639 14.48 -14.47 -5.14
N GLY A 640 13.76 -13.84 -4.22
CA GLY A 640 14.24 -13.60 -2.86
C GLY A 640 13.13 -13.61 -1.82
N VAL A 641 13.45 -14.17 -0.66
CA VAL A 641 12.57 -14.23 0.51
C VAL A 641 12.18 -12.83 0.98
N VAL A 642 10.88 -12.58 1.11
CA VAL A 642 10.39 -11.34 1.71
C VAL A 642 10.63 -11.40 3.23
N SER A 643 11.44 -10.46 3.72
CA SER A 643 11.78 -10.32 5.13
C SER A 643 11.68 -8.87 5.57
N ARG A 644 11.45 -8.67 6.87
CA ARG A 644 11.35 -7.35 7.49
C ARG A 644 12.35 -7.26 8.63
N VAL A 645 13.12 -6.19 8.68
CA VAL A 645 13.94 -5.86 9.86
C VAL A 645 13.02 -5.22 10.90
N VAL A 646 13.03 -5.74 12.12
CA VAL A 646 12.27 -5.24 13.27
C VAL A 646 13.19 -5.08 14.47
N SER A 647 12.80 -4.24 15.44
CA SER A 647 13.54 -4.17 16.71
C SER A 647 13.41 -5.49 17.46
N ALA A 648 14.51 -6.01 18.00
CA ALA A 648 14.49 -7.17 18.89
C ALA A 648 13.77 -6.88 20.22
N SER A 649 13.56 -5.60 20.56
CA SER A 649 12.86 -5.14 21.76
C SER A 649 11.35 -4.92 21.57
N ASP A 650 10.81 -5.11 20.36
CA ASP A 650 9.38 -4.88 20.10
C ASP A 650 8.57 -6.11 20.54
N PRO A 651 7.69 -5.99 21.56
CA PRO A 651 6.93 -7.13 22.08
C PRO A 651 5.99 -7.74 21.04
N GLN A 652 5.61 -7.01 19.99
CA GLN A 652 4.79 -7.58 18.92
C GLN A 652 5.57 -8.63 18.12
N PHE A 653 6.88 -8.50 17.96
CA PHE A 653 7.70 -9.38 17.10
C PHE A 653 8.58 -10.37 17.89
N HIS A 654 8.35 -10.50 19.19
CA HIS A 654 9.03 -11.46 20.05
C HIS A 654 8.94 -12.89 19.47
N ASP A 655 7.71 -13.35 19.20
CA ASP A 655 7.42 -14.72 18.72
C ASP A 655 7.48 -14.87 17.19
N ALA A 656 7.89 -13.82 16.48
CA ALA A 656 8.03 -13.84 15.03
C ALA A 656 9.22 -14.71 14.60
N LEU A 657 9.00 -15.66 13.68
CA LEU A 657 10.05 -16.52 13.14
C LEU A 657 11.03 -15.72 12.26
N THR A 658 12.32 -15.96 12.42
CA THR A 658 13.34 -15.50 11.46
C THR A 658 13.27 -16.27 10.15
N VAL A 659 13.88 -15.75 9.09
CA VAL A 659 14.00 -16.46 7.80
C VAL A 659 14.66 -17.84 7.95
N SER A 660 15.63 -18.00 8.85
CA SER A 660 16.26 -19.29 9.13
C SER A 660 15.35 -20.24 9.93
N GLN A 661 14.59 -19.71 10.90
CA GLN A 661 13.63 -20.52 11.69
C GLN A 661 12.46 -21.00 10.84
N LEU A 662 11.93 -20.16 9.94
CA LEU A 662 10.80 -20.51 9.08
C LEU A 662 11.08 -21.73 8.18
N LYS A 663 12.34 -21.96 7.77
CA LYS A 663 12.72 -23.15 6.98
C LYS A 663 12.43 -24.47 7.71
N ALA A 664 12.40 -24.49 9.04
CA ALA A 664 12.01 -25.67 9.83
C ALA A 664 10.49 -25.96 9.83
N PHE A 665 9.69 -25.06 9.25
CA PHE A 665 8.25 -25.16 9.07
C PHE A 665 7.85 -25.39 7.60
N TYR A 666 8.81 -25.51 6.67
CA TYR A 666 8.51 -25.94 5.31
C TYR A 666 7.95 -27.36 5.32
N GLY A 667 6.91 -27.60 4.52
CA GLY A 667 6.14 -28.85 4.54
C GLY A 667 5.11 -28.95 5.67
N ARG A 668 4.96 -27.91 6.52
CA ARG A 668 3.86 -27.83 7.49
C ARG A 668 2.68 -27.07 6.94
N VAL A 669 1.50 -27.41 7.43
CA VAL A 669 0.22 -26.83 7.03
C VAL A 669 -0.14 -25.64 7.91
N LEU A 670 -0.58 -24.53 7.32
CA LEU A 670 -1.05 -23.36 8.06
C LEU A 670 -2.41 -23.61 8.72
N LYS A 671 -2.55 -23.14 9.96
CA LYS A 671 -3.77 -23.27 10.78
C LYS A 671 -4.85 -22.26 10.39
N GLY A 672 -4.47 -21.10 9.86
CA GLY A 672 -5.37 -20.01 9.46
C GLY A 672 -4.79 -19.21 8.29
N ASP A 673 -5.60 -18.30 7.73
CA ASP A 673 -5.18 -17.46 6.61
C ASP A 673 -4.04 -16.51 7.02
N LYS A 674 -3.04 -16.37 6.16
CA LYS A 674 -1.98 -15.37 6.27
C LYS A 674 -2.12 -14.33 5.19
N HIS A 675 -2.29 -13.08 5.56
CA HIS A 675 -2.40 -11.97 4.63
C HIS A 675 -1.00 -11.45 4.26
N ARG A 676 -0.87 -10.85 3.07
CA ARG A 676 0.39 -10.26 2.61
C ARG A 676 0.96 -9.27 3.64
N GLY A 677 2.17 -9.55 4.13
CA GLY A 677 2.86 -8.76 5.15
C GLY A 677 2.73 -9.30 6.58
N ASP A 678 1.87 -10.30 6.82
CA ASP A 678 1.74 -10.95 8.13
C ASP A 678 3.03 -11.68 8.53
N ARG A 679 3.35 -11.64 9.82
CA ARG A 679 4.44 -12.45 10.41
C ARG A 679 4.00 -13.90 10.62
N PHE A 680 4.98 -14.79 10.67
CA PHE A 680 4.80 -16.19 11.08
C PHE A 680 5.25 -16.37 12.53
N THR A 681 4.47 -17.09 13.31
CA THR A 681 4.77 -17.60 14.64
C THR A 681 4.73 -19.14 14.61
N VAL A 682 5.07 -19.80 15.72
CA VAL A 682 4.97 -21.26 15.83
C VAL A 682 3.51 -21.73 15.80
N ASP A 683 2.59 -20.97 16.40
CA ASP A 683 1.17 -21.32 16.57
C ASP A 683 0.35 -21.23 15.27
N ASP A 684 0.90 -20.60 14.25
CA ASP A 684 0.32 -20.52 12.90
C ASP A 684 0.35 -21.86 12.16
N PHE A 685 1.08 -22.86 12.65
CA PHE A 685 1.28 -24.14 11.98
C PHE A 685 0.64 -25.31 12.72
N LEU A 686 0.07 -26.22 11.95
CA LEU A 686 -0.40 -27.51 12.45
C LEU A 686 0.79 -28.45 12.74
N PRO A 687 0.57 -29.55 13.50
CA PRO A 687 1.60 -30.53 13.79
C PRO A 687 2.29 -31.09 12.55
N HIS A 688 3.53 -31.56 12.72
CA HIS A 688 4.29 -32.14 11.62
C HIS A 688 3.65 -33.45 11.12
N GLY A 689 3.52 -33.61 9.80
CA GLY A 689 2.88 -34.78 9.18
C GLY A 689 1.40 -34.63 8.86
N THR A 690 0.76 -33.51 9.26
CA THR A 690 -0.58 -33.15 8.79
C THR A 690 -0.57 -32.90 7.29
N GLN A 691 -1.45 -33.57 6.54
CA GLN A 691 -1.61 -33.33 5.09
C GLN A 691 -2.42 -32.04 4.82
N PRO A 692 -2.11 -31.28 3.76
CA PRO A 692 -2.83 -30.06 3.41
C PRO A 692 -4.29 -30.31 2.97
N GLY A 693 -5.08 -29.23 3.01
CA GLY A 693 -6.51 -29.24 2.68
C GLY A 693 -7.41 -29.42 3.91
N ILE A 694 -8.73 -29.53 3.68
CA ILE A 694 -9.73 -29.52 4.77
C ILE A 694 -9.51 -30.66 5.77
N GLY A 695 -8.96 -31.80 5.33
CA GLY A 695 -8.57 -32.92 6.20
C GLY A 695 -7.59 -32.56 7.32
N ALA A 696 -6.82 -31.47 7.17
CA ALA A 696 -5.80 -31.03 8.13
C ALA A 696 -6.35 -30.68 9.52
N ILE A 697 -7.62 -30.27 9.61
CA ILE A 697 -8.30 -29.83 10.85
C ILE A 697 -9.22 -30.90 11.45
N ALA A 698 -9.29 -32.09 10.86
CA ALA A 698 -10.01 -33.21 11.44
C ALA A 698 -9.29 -33.73 12.69
N ARG A 699 -9.98 -33.73 13.83
CA ARG A 699 -9.49 -34.36 15.06
C ARG A 699 -9.35 -35.88 14.89
N VAL A 700 -8.36 -36.46 15.56
CA VAL A 700 -8.16 -37.92 15.57
C VAL A 700 -9.42 -38.60 16.12
N GLY A 701 -9.99 -39.54 15.35
CA GLY A 701 -11.25 -40.21 15.70
C GLY A 701 -12.51 -39.59 15.07
N TYR A 702 -12.37 -38.51 14.28
CA TYR A 702 -13.46 -37.84 13.59
C TYR A 702 -13.29 -37.93 12.06
N THR A 703 -14.41 -37.85 11.34
CA THR A 703 -14.47 -37.78 9.87
C THR A 703 -15.14 -36.48 9.46
N LEU A 704 -14.61 -35.85 8.40
CA LEU A 704 -15.23 -34.68 7.78
C LEU A 704 -16.29 -35.13 6.77
N LEU A 705 -17.54 -34.76 7.01
CA LEU A 705 -18.65 -35.01 6.10
C LEU A 705 -19.08 -33.68 5.45
N PRO A 706 -18.81 -33.45 4.16
CA PRO A 706 -19.47 -32.39 3.41
C PRO A 706 -20.93 -32.77 3.20
N ILE A 707 -21.85 -31.86 3.55
CA ILE A 707 -23.29 -32.09 3.46
C ILE A 707 -23.98 -30.85 2.90
N ALA A 708 -25.01 -31.04 2.07
CA ALA A 708 -25.84 -29.94 1.61
C ALA A 708 -26.81 -29.56 2.72
N ASP A 709 -26.95 -28.26 3.00
CA ASP A 709 -27.64 -27.79 4.22
C ASP A 709 -29.12 -28.24 4.23
N ARG A 710 -29.76 -28.29 3.07
CA ARG A 710 -31.12 -28.81 2.88
C ARG A 710 -31.37 -30.25 3.37
N GLU A 711 -30.32 -31.04 3.60
CA GLU A 711 -30.43 -32.41 4.09
C GLU A 711 -30.51 -32.48 5.64
N ILE A 712 -30.21 -31.36 6.34
CA ILE A 712 -30.36 -31.20 7.81
C ILE A 712 -31.02 -29.85 8.12
N GLU A 713 -32.27 -29.88 8.58
CA GLU A 713 -33.06 -28.70 8.94
C GLU A 713 -32.34 -27.83 9.98
N GLY A 714 -32.19 -26.54 9.67
CA GLY A 714 -31.56 -25.53 10.54
C GLY A 714 -30.03 -25.53 10.50
N LEU A 715 -29.37 -26.34 9.68
CA LEU A 715 -27.91 -26.37 9.61
C LEU A 715 -27.30 -25.04 9.13
N GLU A 716 -28.01 -24.32 8.27
CA GLU A 716 -27.62 -23.01 7.75
C GLU A 716 -27.54 -21.90 8.81
N ALA A 717 -28.03 -22.14 10.03
CA ALA A 717 -27.96 -21.20 11.15
C ALA A 717 -26.63 -21.24 11.91
N PHE A 718 -25.75 -22.22 11.64
CA PHE A 718 -24.50 -22.44 12.38
C PHE A 718 -23.27 -21.93 11.64
N SER A 719 -22.34 -21.34 12.39
CA SER A 719 -21.07 -20.79 11.93
C SER A 719 -19.91 -21.77 12.10
N GLU A 720 -18.78 -21.48 11.47
CA GLU A 720 -17.55 -22.24 11.68
C GLU A 720 -17.11 -22.20 13.15
N GLY A 721 -16.84 -23.37 13.73
CA GLY A 721 -16.52 -23.54 15.15
C GLY A 721 -17.71 -23.93 16.03
N ASP A 722 -18.96 -23.76 15.57
CA ASP A 722 -20.14 -24.11 16.37
C ASP A 722 -20.25 -25.62 16.62
N HIS A 723 -20.79 -25.99 17.78
CA HIS A 723 -21.09 -27.37 18.16
C HIS A 723 -22.61 -27.61 18.11
N LEU A 724 -23.01 -28.74 17.53
CA LEU A 724 -24.41 -29.13 17.36
C LEU A 724 -24.61 -30.65 17.57
N SER A 725 -25.83 -31.04 17.87
CA SER A 725 -26.29 -32.43 17.83
C SER A 725 -27.20 -32.63 16.64
N ILE A 726 -27.03 -33.74 15.92
CA ILE A 726 -27.92 -34.12 14.81
C ILE A 726 -28.98 -35.07 15.34
N LEU A 727 -30.24 -34.64 15.25
CA LEU A 727 -31.42 -35.42 15.65
C LEU A 727 -32.11 -36.01 14.41
N LEU A 728 -32.59 -37.25 14.53
CA LEU A 728 -33.56 -37.83 13.60
C LEU A 728 -34.98 -37.58 14.14
N ARG A 729 -35.71 -36.69 13.48
CA ARG A 729 -37.15 -36.48 13.69
C ARG A 729 -37.93 -37.43 12.79
N GLY A 730 -38.72 -38.30 13.39
CA GLY A 730 -39.53 -39.29 12.67
C GLY A 730 -40.88 -39.51 13.32
N VAL A 731 -41.81 -40.09 12.56
CA VAL A 731 -43.14 -40.48 13.05
C VAL A 731 -43.16 -42.01 13.13
N VAL A 732 -43.05 -42.57 14.34
CA VAL A 732 -43.07 -44.03 14.52
C VAL A 732 -44.52 -44.50 14.44
N ARG A 733 -44.88 -45.10 13.31
CA ARG A 733 -46.10 -45.91 13.16
C ARG A 733 -45.83 -47.29 13.77
N SER A 734 -46.37 -47.55 14.96
CA SER A 734 -46.20 -48.85 15.61
C SER A 734 -46.85 -49.96 14.78
N PRO A 735 -46.13 -51.07 14.48
CA PRO A 735 -46.70 -52.19 13.72
C PRO A 735 -47.82 -52.92 14.49
N LEU A 736 -47.94 -52.71 15.80
CA LEU A 736 -48.98 -53.29 16.65
C LEU A 736 -50.31 -52.50 16.62
N THR A 737 -50.35 -51.31 16.02
CA THR A 737 -51.52 -50.42 16.00
C THR A 737 -52.12 -50.23 14.60
N GLN A 738 -52.13 -51.29 13.79
CA GLN A 738 -52.63 -51.28 12.40
C GLN A 738 -54.15 -50.98 12.23
N GLN A 739 -54.88 -50.73 13.33
CA GLN A 739 -56.29 -50.35 13.35
C GLN A 739 -56.60 -49.04 14.11
N VAL A 740 -55.59 -48.24 14.49
CA VAL A 740 -55.83 -46.84 14.86
C VAL A 740 -55.98 -46.03 13.57
N SER A 741 -57.00 -45.17 13.51
CA SER A 741 -57.44 -44.49 12.28
C SER A 741 -56.35 -43.62 11.64
N GLY A 742 -55.85 -44.04 10.47
CA GLY A 742 -55.18 -43.21 9.44
C GLY A 742 -53.85 -42.58 9.83
N ASP A 743 -53.91 -41.54 10.67
CA ASP A 743 -52.89 -40.48 10.74
C ASP A 743 -52.20 -40.34 12.11
N ALA A 744 -52.65 -41.07 13.13
CA ALA A 744 -52.13 -40.95 14.51
C ALA A 744 -50.79 -41.68 14.72
N GLY A 745 -49.72 -41.17 14.11
CA GLY A 745 -48.34 -41.57 14.41
C GLY A 745 -47.72 -40.73 15.54
N VAL A 746 -46.83 -41.33 16.34
CA VAL A 746 -46.15 -40.63 17.44
C VAL A 746 -44.83 -40.03 16.94
N ALA A 747 -44.64 -38.73 17.16
CA ALA A 747 -43.39 -38.04 16.83
C ALA A 747 -42.29 -38.44 17.82
N THR A 748 -41.18 -38.97 17.31
CA THR A 748 -39.98 -39.34 18.08
C THR A 748 -38.79 -38.52 17.61
N ALA A 749 -37.90 -38.13 18.52
CA ALA A 749 -36.63 -37.50 18.21
C ALA A 749 -35.47 -38.31 18.82
N ASN A 750 -34.60 -38.86 17.97
CA ASN A 750 -33.44 -39.65 18.41
C ASN A 750 -32.13 -38.93 18.08
N VAL A 751 -31.22 -38.79 19.05
CA VAL A 751 -29.87 -38.25 18.80
C VAL A 751 -29.08 -39.25 17.97
N LEU A 752 -28.68 -38.88 16.75
CA LEU A 752 -27.82 -39.71 15.90
C LEU A 752 -26.34 -39.48 16.18
N ALA A 753 -25.96 -38.22 16.33
CA ALA A 753 -24.60 -37.78 16.60
C ALA A 753 -24.62 -36.62 17.60
N PRO A 754 -24.16 -36.83 18.84
CA PRO A 754 -23.87 -35.73 19.75
C PRO A 754 -22.58 -35.01 19.33
N SER A 755 -22.46 -33.73 19.69
CA SER A 755 -21.21 -32.95 19.65
C SER A 755 -20.49 -32.92 18.29
N VAL A 756 -21.25 -32.84 17.20
CA VAL A 756 -20.73 -32.56 15.85
C VAL A 756 -20.26 -31.11 15.80
N ARG A 757 -19.07 -30.86 15.28
CA ARG A 757 -18.54 -29.49 15.09
C ARG A 757 -18.69 -29.06 13.64
N VAL A 758 -19.14 -27.82 13.42
CA VAL A 758 -19.13 -27.19 12.09
C VAL A 758 -17.70 -26.78 11.77
N VAL A 759 -17.05 -27.52 10.88
CA VAL A 759 -15.69 -27.26 10.41
C VAL A 759 -15.65 -26.20 9.32
N ARG A 760 -16.74 -26.05 8.57
CA ARG A 760 -16.96 -24.93 7.65
C ARG A 760 -18.45 -24.64 7.61
N GLY A 761 -18.84 -23.39 7.88
CA GLY A 761 -20.22 -22.94 7.73
C GLY A 761 -20.72 -23.03 6.28
N SER A 762 -22.00 -22.73 6.07
CA SER A 762 -22.63 -22.81 4.75
C SER A 762 -21.91 -21.93 3.73
N ILE A 763 -21.36 -22.55 2.69
CA ILE A 763 -20.89 -21.87 1.48
C ILE A 763 -21.60 -22.50 0.29
N ALA A 764 -22.38 -21.69 -0.43
CA ALA A 764 -23.22 -22.12 -1.55
C ALA A 764 -24.18 -23.29 -1.23
N GLY A 765 -24.72 -23.34 -0.01
CA GLY A 765 -25.64 -24.40 0.43
C GLY A 765 -24.94 -25.70 0.86
N GLN A 766 -23.64 -25.66 1.14
CA GLN A 766 -22.87 -26.79 1.65
C GLN A 766 -22.00 -26.42 2.86
N SER A 767 -22.25 -27.11 3.97
CA SER A 767 -21.45 -27.08 5.19
C SER A 767 -20.52 -28.30 5.27
N VAL A 768 -19.44 -28.21 6.06
CA VAL A 768 -18.55 -29.34 6.36
C VAL A 768 -18.59 -29.63 7.85
N LEU A 769 -18.93 -30.86 8.22
CA LEU A 769 -19.13 -31.29 9.60
C LEU A 769 -18.03 -32.25 10.06
N GLU A 770 -17.44 -31.99 11.22
CA GLU A 770 -16.57 -32.91 11.94
C GLU A 770 -17.43 -33.82 12.83
N ILE A 771 -17.54 -35.09 12.43
CA ILE A 771 -18.44 -36.09 13.03
C ILE A 771 -17.59 -37.20 13.67
N PRO A 772 -17.86 -37.62 14.91
CA PRO A 772 -17.21 -38.80 15.50
C PRO A 772 -17.39 -40.04 14.63
N ASN A 773 -16.35 -40.84 14.42
CA ASN A 773 -16.38 -41.99 13.50
C ASN A 773 -17.49 -43.02 13.84
N GLU A 774 -17.80 -43.20 15.12
CA GLU A 774 -18.90 -44.02 15.66
C GLU A 774 -20.32 -43.49 15.36
N SER A 775 -20.43 -42.22 14.99
CA SER A 775 -21.69 -41.55 14.64
C SER A 775 -21.88 -41.39 13.13
N LEU A 776 -20.80 -41.47 12.35
CA LEU A 776 -20.83 -41.35 10.90
C LEU A 776 -21.76 -42.38 10.23
N THR A 777 -21.67 -43.65 10.63
CA THR A 777 -22.50 -44.73 10.08
C THR A 777 -23.99 -44.56 10.43
N ARG A 778 -24.29 -44.01 11.61
CA ARG A 778 -25.66 -43.69 12.06
C ARG A 778 -26.27 -42.56 11.21
N ILE A 779 -25.49 -41.51 10.93
CA ILE A 779 -25.92 -40.42 10.03
C ILE A 779 -26.10 -40.92 8.60
N GLN A 780 -25.13 -41.66 8.04
CA GLN A 780 -25.23 -42.20 6.68
C GLN A 780 -26.45 -43.11 6.51
N ALA A 781 -26.74 -43.97 7.49
CA ALA A 781 -27.93 -44.82 7.48
C ALA A 781 -29.24 -44.01 7.57
N ALA A 782 -29.26 -42.91 8.32
CA ALA A 782 -30.43 -42.02 8.41
C ALA A 782 -30.66 -41.21 7.13
N MET A 783 -29.60 -40.67 6.52
CA MET A 783 -29.66 -40.01 5.21
C MET A 783 -30.15 -40.96 4.12
N ALA A 784 -29.64 -42.20 4.08
CA ALA A 784 -30.06 -43.22 3.12
C ALA A 784 -31.55 -43.58 3.26
N ARG A 785 -32.10 -43.60 4.49
CA ARG A 785 -33.54 -43.78 4.72
C ARG A 785 -34.34 -42.57 4.21
N SER A 786 -33.94 -41.36 4.56
CA SER A 786 -34.61 -40.12 4.14
C SER A 786 -34.67 -39.96 2.60
N LEU A 787 -33.64 -40.43 1.89
CA LEU A 787 -33.60 -40.43 0.42
C LEU A 787 -34.55 -41.46 -0.22
N ASN A 788 -34.83 -42.58 0.46
CA ASN A 788 -35.70 -43.65 -0.06
C ASN A 788 -37.19 -43.36 0.17
N ASP A 789 -37.57 -42.71 1.29
CA ASP A 789 -38.96 -42.28 1.57
C ASP A 789 -39.39 -41.03 0.77
N ARG A 790 -38.85 -40.84 -0.44
CA ARG A 790 -39.04 -39.62 -1.23
C ARG A 790 -40.43 -39.45 -1.82
N ASP A 791 -41.11 -40.56 -2.09
CA ASP A 791 -42.42 -40.60 -2.77
C ASP A 791 -43.60 -40.28 -1.83
N ASP A 792 -43.43 -40.46 -0.51
CA ASP A 792 -44.47 -40.17 0.48
C ASP A 792 -44.11 -38.89 1.25
N LEU A 793 -44.52 -37.74 0.69
CA LEU A 793 -44.21 -36.39 1.20
C LEU A 793 -44.52 -36.17 2.69
N ASN A 794 -45.43 -36.97 3.25
CA ASN A 794 -45.87 -36.90 4.65
C ASN A 794 -45.06 -37.81 5.60
N ALA A 795 -44.17 -38.67 5.08
CA ALA A 795 -43.43 -39.66 5.85
C ALA A 795 -41.92 -39.35 6.00
N ARG A 796 -41.46 -38.19 5.50
CA ARG A 796 -40.03 -37.82 5.54
C ARG A 796 -39.48 -37.80 6.96
N SER A 797 -38.48 -38.65 7.22
CA SER A 797 -37.65 -38.53 8.40
C SER A 797 -36.68 -37.35 8.21
N HIS A 798 -36.92 -36.26 8.94
CA HIS A 798 -36.13 -35.04 8.87
C HIS A 798 -34.93 -35.14 9.84
N LEU A 799 -33.73 -34.90 9.33
CA LEU A 799 -32.58 -34.60 10.18
C LEU A 799 -32.69 -33.14 10.63
N VAL A 800 -32.41 -32.86 11.89
CA VAL A 800 -32.47 -31.52 12.47
C VAL A 800 -31.17 -31.23 13.22
N ALA A 801 -30.57 -30.08 12.97
CA ALA A 801 -29.41 -29.59 13.73
C ALA A 801 -29.89 -28.81 14.97
N VAL A 802 -29.37 -29.16 16.14
CA VAL A 802 -29.67 -28.46 17.40
C VAL A 802 -28.37 -28.02 18.06
N GLY A 803 -28.24 -26.72 18.34
CA GLY A 803 -27.03 -26.16 18.94
C GLY A 803 -26.76 -26.72 20.33
N VAL A 804 -25.49 -27.01 20.60
CA VAL A 804 -24.99 -27.44 21.90
C VAL A 804 -24.05 -26.34 22.41
N PRO A 805 -24.20 -25.86 23.66
CA PRO A 805 -23.27 -24.86 24.19
C PRO A 805 -21.85 -25.44 24.20
N PRO A 806 -20.82 -24.66 23.84
CA PRO A 806 -19.45 -25.13 23.79
C PRO A 806 -18.99 -25.57 25.18
N THR A 807 -18.79 -26.87 25.39
CA THR A 807 -18.22 -27.43 26.61
C THR A 807 -16.78 -26.97 26.73
N GLN A 808 -16.49 -26.13 27.73
CA GLN A 808 -15.27 -25.32 27.88
C GLN A 808 -13.97 -26.14 28.12
N THR A 809 -14.00 -27.46 27.95
CA THR A 809 -12.91 -28.42 28.20
C THR A 809 -12.75 -29.38 27.02
N ASP A 810 -12.30 -28.87 25.87
CA ASP A 810 -12.07 -29.63 24.63
C ASP A 810 -10.95 -30.72 24.74
N ASN A 811 -10.29 -30.82 25.90
CA ASN A 811 -9.16 -31.72 26.18
C ASN A 811 -9.48 -32.87 27.16
N THR A 812 -10.73 -33.01 27.62
CA THR A 812 -11.14 -34.12 28.50
C THR A 812 -12.18 -34.97 27.77
N PRO A 813 -12.03 -36.30 27.66
CA PRO A 813 -13.06 -37.14 27.06
C PRO A 813 -14.37 -36.94 27.82
N ALA A 814 -15.43 -36.57 27.08
CA ALA A 814 -16.68 -36.11 27.67
C ALA A 814 -17.29 -37.20 28.56
N VAL A 815 -17.44 -36.90 29.84
CA VAL A 815 -18.31 -37.66 30.74
C VAL A 815 -19.75 -37.46 30.24
N ASP A 816 -20.52 -38.55 30.15
CA ASP A 816 -21.84 -38.70 29.51
C ASP A 816 -22.87 -37.57 29.77
N ALA A 817 -22.66 -36.40 29.17
CA ALA A 817 -23.65 -35.34 29.01
C ALA A 817 -24.56 -35.66 27.82
N SER A 818 -24.97 -36.92 27.69
CA SER A 818 -25.92 -37.35 26.67
C SER A 818 -27.27 -36.68 26.94
N ILE A 819 -27.85 -36.05 25.91
CA ILE A 819 -29.27 -35.68 25.96
C ILE A 819 -30.04 -36.99 26.13
N PRO A 820 -30.77 -37.20 27.24
CA PRO A 820 -31.41 -38.48 27.51
C PRO A 820 -32.40 -38.79 26.39
N ALA A 821 -32.35 -40.02 25.88
CA ALA A 821 -33.22 -40.45 24.79
C ALA A 821 -34.69 -40.33 25.22
N PHE A 822 -35.38 -39.33 24.70
CA PHE A 822 -36.79 -39.09 24.98
C PHE A 822 -37.63 -40.09 24.16
N ASP A 823 -37.95 -41.22 24.79
CA ASP A 823 -38.97 -42.12 24.25
C ASP A 823 -40.37 -41.65 24.69
N PRO A 824 -41.18 -41.05 23.78
CA PRO A 824 -42.53 -40.60 24.11
C PRO A 824 -43.47 -41.77 24.48
N LEU A 825 -43.07 -43.02 24.22
CA LEU A 825 -43.83 -44.22 24.57
C LEU A 825 -43.48 -44.77 25.97
N GLN A 826 -42.42 -44.27 26.63
CA GLN A 826 -41.94 -44.83 27.90
C GLN A 826 -43.00 -44.78 29.03
N ASN A 827 -43.92 -43.81 28.97
CA ASN A 827 -45.05 -43.64 29.89
C ASN A 827 -46.40 -44.10 29.32
N VAL A 828 -46.44 -44.66 28.11
CA VAL A 828 -47.68 -45.00 27.41
C VAL A 828 -48.18 -46.37 27.83
N LYS A 829 -49.38 -46.42 28.44
CA LYS A 829 -50.01 -47.68 28.82
C LYS A 829 -50.77 -48.28 27.64
N THR A 830 -50.30 -49.42 27.15
CA THR A 830 -51.04 -50.27 26.23
C THR A 830 -51.97 -51.20 26.99
N THR A 831 -53.21 -51.33 26.52
CA THR A 831 -54.18 -52.31 27.03
C THR A 831 -54.64 -53.18 25.87
N GLU A 832 -54.38 -54.48 25.95
CA GLU A 832 -54.89 -55.44 24.98
C GLU A 832 -56.30 -55.88 25.35
N VAL A 833 -57.24 -55.62 24.44
CA VAL A 833 -58.65 -55.99 24.58
C VAL A 833 -58.95 -57.10 23.57
N TYR A 834 -59.30 -58.27 24.09
CA TYR A 834 -59.71 -59.44 23.30
C TYR A 834 -61.23 -59.56 23.36
N ILE A 835 -61.92 -59.30 22.24
CA ILE A 835 -63.38 -59.45 22.13
C ILE A 835 -63.69 -60.26 20.87
N GLY A 836 -64.41 -61.37 21.04
CA GLY A 836 -64.92 -62.19 19.91
C GLY A 836 -63.84 -62.71 18.95
N GLY A 837 -62.66 -63.07 19.46
CA GLY A 837 -61.53 -63.52 18.63
C GLY A 837 -60.72 -62.40 17.95
N LYS A 838 -61.16 -61.13 18.03
CA LYS A 838 -60.34 -59.99 17.62
C LYS A 838 -59.51 -59.47 18.80
N ARG A 839 -58.19 -59.43 18.60
CA ARG A 839 -57.23 -58.72 19.46
C ARG A 839 -57.18 -57.26 19.03
N THR A 840 -57.47 -56.34 19.94
CA THR A 840 -57.38 -54.89 19.71
C THR A 840 -56.49 -54.26 20.77
N VAL A 841 -55.39 -53.65 20.37
CA VAL A 841 -54.48 -52.94 21.27
C VAL A 841 -54.94 -51.48 21.36
N LYS A 842 -55.35 -51.04 22.55
CA LYS A 842 -55.66 -49.64 22.82
C LYS A 842 -54.47 -48.98 23.51
N VAL A 843 -54.07 -47.82 23.00
CA VAL A 843 -52.93 -47.04 23.48
C VAL A 843 -53.49 -45.85 24.26
N PHE A 844 -53.11 -45.73 25.54
CA PHE A 844 -53.50 -44.60 26.38
C PHE A 844 -52.25 -43.76 26.70
N GLY A 845 -52.29 -42.47 26.34
CA GLY A 845 -51.23 -41.53 26.71
C GLY A 845 -51.10 -41.45 28.24
N GLY A 846 -49.90 -41.69 28.76
CA GLY A 846 -49.62 -41.48 30.18
C GLY A 846 -49.68 -39.99 30.51
N SER A 847 -50.37 -39.66 31.60
CA SER A 847 -50.26 -38.33 32.20
C SER A 847 -48.83 -38.12 32.69
N GLY A 848 -48.09 -37.20 32.05
CA GLY A 848 -46.76 -36.83 32.51
C GLY A 848 -46.79 -36.20 33.89
N SER A 849 -45.83 -36.58 34.73
CA SER A 849 -45.46 -35.95 36.00
C SER A 849 -44.15 -35.22 35.84
#